data_AF-A0A0F3RUR5-F1
#
_entry.id   AF-A0A0F3RUR5-F1
#
_cell.length_a   1.000
_cell.length_b   1.000
_cell.length_c   1.000
_cell.angle_alpha   90.00
_cell.angle_beta   90.00
_cell.angle_gamma   90.00
#
_symmetry.space_group_name_H-M   'P 1'
#
loop_
_entity.id
_entity.type
_entity.pdbx_description
1 polymer ?
#
loop_
_entity_poly.entity_id
_entity_poly.type
_entity_poly.pdbx_seq_one_letter_code
_entity_poly.pdbx_strand_id
1 'polypeptide(L)'
;MKIADFEQIMLALTHDGPSGHLALLDAPTGSGKSYTIAHFLCHQVSQDAHFRAFFVTDQKKNLNIQTFKATWEQLTDQPFYQKVAIIQSLEDTVQLLLVEKQAKRIPLDLQTEGVDQAIEVLAKKFKVYQLTKQQDAQSMAGWDDLRQAEYQVRSQLAQQLSKLAQVDSPATHENREKIRQYVMDHWQTVGEWLSQVYPTIDLATRQLYILTTDKFIRSITPFFEATGKPFQFSNILKGSLVVLDEFDSTKRRVWEKSLADALKIKVDILGLFNALYHGILQVDQQVPTQLKKLIRQQSRYQELAHTAAELNQTFGLDRLYKTVERNQSDSYVIHTLLYTLLSDQNRWHSRLNQADNLVDLGHHFKDELKFRLMLRRVSGFVRQFNRLVFFAAQKYSAERNSVTFKNDNDINLQDACYTIYNALGLTDAQIDSLLTLGAEVGSTKLKGARDPEPDSYHEFQRRGLTLYQFTNTEKHDLRTNINAAFFAVTPENYLLDIVSKANVLGLSATAKVPTVLDNYDLDYLTEELGAAFIDGRPLLTSATKAEFDYAHRYQQSGVTVTAELASIQETIGQTLANRLAAMGLPAIHDAQQREIIARLDSHLVETVRTIKNETASSSLDSQAYYKKGYIALFDSFIFFLLDAEKTSFLGLQAMIPGEAPTSSAVLIQEVFDQLSRLLCPKEAHLPKLAIISSEKKQGAIEDQLKTALALPSTQENRVYLLGAYQSIGIGQNLHHRLGDFERDLVKSIATADQQQDPRTQFVDLEGVYLGNVTHILTKVTEFGLNDDMLRSITELEYLADANEIGYLELKKQFQALEYHNRWQKHPENVRSLQASYTRMVIQALGRMNRALNKVPHLSVLATSEVIQGIHPLNLDISALSPEVQALFALKEKGTVTNNFDLSQEEAQKQNLTAYTSRDVHQLLRGLSSVPAYATSYRDGRDFILRHPTIDPLTLGKRQQQDRRCLQYLPNPGNVTEYVARWLSESNFQFTQTATPGTAVRVSAEASGLVSMCRYPGLRQEFQRLGYAVEWQSADFIMNPIQYINLYLGALGEAAGKYIVEKNWGVSLRPFDQLVNNELFDFKTDNHVAVDFKNWHRLADSERNQERNHVREKLTRLEQHTGEKWSAIILNILGNRQLKGPVSWDQRVMEVSALIDEQGHLVLSPQDQVMIGEFLIGK
;
A
#
# COMPACT_ATOMS: atom_id res chain seq x y z
N MET A 1 -2.59 -20.44 24.99
CA MET A 1 -3.67 -19.43 25.01
C MET A 1 -4.95 -20.04 25.58
N LYS A 2 -5.87 -19.23 26.11
CA LYS A 2 -7.14 -19.66 26.73
C LYS A 2 -8.35 -19.02 26.03
N ILE A 3 -9.51 -19.68 26.11
CA ILE A 3 -10.78 -19.17 25.55
C ILE A 3 -11.15 -17.81 26.19
N ALA A 4 -10.93 -17.67 27.51
CA ALA A 4 -11.17 -16.44 28.25
C ALA A 4 -10.39 -15.22 27.73
N ASP A 5 -9.24 -15.42 27.08
CA ASP A 5 -8.50 -14.31 26.46
C ASP A 5 -9.30 -13.72 25.29
N PHE A 6 -9.88 -14.59 24.44
CA PHE A 6 -10.69 -14.16 23.31
C PHE A 6 -12.05 -13.60 23.74
N GLU A 7 -12.62 -14.06 24.84
CA GLU A 7 -13.83 -13.47 25.43
C GLU A 7 -13.60 -12.02 25.87
N GLN A 8 -12.45 -11.71 26.50
CA GLN A 8 -12.09 -10.34 26.88
C GLN A 8 -11.86 -9.44 25.65
N ILE A 9 -11.17 -9.96 24.63
CA ILE A 9 -10.97 -9.24 23.36
C ILE A 9 -12.31 -8.99 22.65
N MET A 10 -13.20 -9.99 22.61
CA MET A 10 -14.52 -9.87 22.02
C MET A 10 -15.35 -8.80 22.71
N LEU A 11 -15.32 -8.76 24.05
CA LEU A 11 -16.01 -7.75 24.85
C LEU A 11 -15.50 -6.33 24.56
N ALA A 12 -14.20 -6.16 24.33
CA ALA A 12 -13.62 -4.89 23.92
C ALA A 12 -14.06 -4.50 22.48
N LEU A 13 -14.09 -5.46 21.55
CA LEU A 13 -14.53 -5.24 20.17
C LEU A 13 -16.01 -4.86 20.05
N THR A 14 -16.88 -5.41 20.90
CA THR A 14 -18.34 -5.15 20.82
C THR A 14 -18.83 -4.01 21.70
N HIS A 15 -17.94 -3.34 22.44
CA HIS A 15 -18.33 -2.33 23.43
C HIS A 15 -19.24 -1.24 22.86
N ASP A 16 -18.86 -0.69 21.69
CA ASP A 16 -19.57 0.42 21.03
C ASP A 16 -20.43 -0.03 19.83
N GLY A 17 -20.59 -1.34 19.62
CA GLY A 17 -21.46 -1.89 18.57
C GLY A 17 -20.92 -3.12 17.85
N PRO A 18 -21.68 -3.65 16.87
CA PRO A 18 -21.36 -4.91 16.19
C PRO A 18 -20.32 -4.78 15.04
N SER A 19 -19.77 -3.58 14.82
CA SER A 19 -18.79 -3.29 13.76
C SER A 19 -17.98 -2.03 14.09
N GLY A 20 -16.91 -1.78 13.35
CA GLY A 20 -16.13 -0.54 13.43
C GLY A 20 -14.82 -0.64 14.20
N HIS A 21 -14.49 -1.81 14.76
CA HIS A 21 -13.31 -2.00 15.61
C HIS A 21 -12.33 -3.00 15.00
N LEU A 22 -11.04 -2.75 15.21
CA LEU A 22 -9.94 -3.63 14.85
C LEU A 22 -9.10 -3.90 16.10
N ALA A 23 -9.01 -5.15 16.53
CA ALA A 23 -8.10 -5.57 17.59
C ALA A 23 -6.92 -6.34 16.99
N LEU A 24 -5.69 -6.00 17.40
CA LEU A 24 -4.49 -6.74 17.03
C LEU A 24 -3.90 -7.47 18.24
N LEU A 25 -3.60 -8.75 18.05
CA LEU A 25 -2.92 -9.57 19.05
C LEU A 25 -1.61 -10.14 18.48
N ASP A 26 -0.51 -9.66 19.05
CA ASP A 26 0.85 -10.17 18.85
C ASP A 26 1.15 -11.36 19.76
N ALA A 27 0.66 -12.53 19.36
CA ALA A 27 0.86 -13.80 20.05
C ALA A 27 2.04 -14.59 19.45
N PRO A 28 3.01 -15.09 20.27
CA PRO A 28 4.15 -15.86 19.79
C PRO A 28 3.76 -17.05 18.92
N THR A 29 4.63 -17.42 17.97
CA THR A 29 4.46 -18.66 17.20
C THR A 29 4.46 -19.85 18.16
N GLY A 30 3.57 -20.81 17.94
CA GLY A 30 3.48 -22.00 18.79
C GLY A 30 2.61 -21.83 20.04
N SER A 31 2.08 -20.64 20.32
CA SER A 31 1.19 -20.33 21.47
C SER A 31 -0.18 -21.03 21.50
N GLY A 32 -0.50 -21.84 20.48
CA GLY A 32 -1.81 -22.47 20.31
C GLY A 32 -2.93 -21.53 19.84
N LYS A 33 -2.62 -20.29 19.46
CA LYS A 33 -3.61 -19.26 19.11
C LYS A 33 -4.70 -19.72 18.11
N SER A 34 -4.29 -20.37 17.02
CA SER A 34 -5.19 -20.81 15.95
C SER A 34 -6.07 -22.00 16.38
N TYR A 35 -5.58 -22.82 17.31
CA TYR A 35 -6.38 -23.88 17.94
C TYR A 35 -7.41 -23.27 18.89
N THR A 36 -6.96 -22.42 19.83
CA THR A 36 -7.85 -21.81 20.83
C THR A 36 -8.93 -20.93 20.20
N ILE A 37 -8.64 -20.20 19.11
CA ILE A 37 -9.65 -19.39 18.43
C ILE A 37 -10.72 -20.25 17.74
N ALA A 38 -10.34 -21.42 17.19
CA ALA A 38 -11.32 -22.37 16.64
C ALA A 38 -12.31 -22.83 17.73
N HIS A 39 -11.80 -23.13 18.93
CA HIS A 39 -12.63 -23.47 20.08
C HIS A 39 -13.55 -22.34 20.52
N PHE A 40 -13.01 -21.12 20.62
CA PHE A 40 -13.80 -19.94 20.96
C PHE A 40 -14.93 -19.71 19.95
N LEU A 41 -14.64 -19.77 18.64
CA LEU A 41 -15.65 -19.55 17.59
C LEU A 41 -16.75 -20.62 17.63
N CYS A 42 -16.39 -21.90 17.75
CA CYS A 42 -17.39 -22.98 17.88
C CYS A 42 -18.25 -22.81 19.13
N HIS A 43 -17.66 -22.39 20.26
CA HIS A 43 -18.39 -22.12 21.50
C HIS A 43 -19.36 -20.94 21.36
N GLN A 44 -18.95 -19.84 20.74
CA GLN A 44 -19.86 -18.69 20.52
C GLN A 44 -21.03 -19.07 19.61
N VAL A 45 -20.77 -19.80 18.52
CA VAL A 45 -21.81 -20.26 17.59
C VAL A 45 -22.79 -21.24 18.24
N SER A 46 -22.34 -22.09 19.17
CA SER A 46 -23.24 -23.03 19.86
C SER A 46 -24.14 -22.36 20.91
N GLN A 47 -23.72 -21.20 21.44
CA GLN A 47 -24.45 -20.47 22.49
C GLN A 47 -25.37 -19.38 21.94
N ASP A 48 -24.96 -18.67 20.88
CA ASP A 48 -25.71 -17.55 20.32
C ASP A 48 -26.09 -17.82 18.86
N ALA A 49 -27.40 -17.91 18.60
CA ALA A 49 -27.96 -18.14 17.26
C ALA A 49 -27.79 -16.95 16.30
N HIS A 50 -27.49 -15.76 16.81
CA HIS A 50 -27.25 -14.54 16.03
C HIS A 50 -25.77 -14.27 15.80
N PHE A 51 -24.88 -14.93 16.55
CA PHE A 51 -23.45 -14.78 16.36
C PHE A 51 -23.04 -15.27 14.98
N ARG A 52 -22.24 -14.44 14.29
CA ARG A 52 -21.70 -14.75 12.97
C ARG A 52 -20.22 -14.40 12.92
N ALA A 53 -19.40 -15.29 12.37
CA ALA A 53 -17.97 -15.09 12.26
C ALA A 53 -17.35 -15.66 10.98
N PHE A 54 -16.24 -15.06 10.58
CA PHE A 54 -15.36 -15.50 9.50
C PHE A 54 -14.01 -15.87 10.10
N PHE A 55 -13.54 -17.09 9.85
CA PHE A 55 -12.16 -17.48 10.09
C PHE A 55 -11.41 -17.49 8.76
N VAL A 56 -10.48 -16.55 8.63
CA VAL A 56 -9.70 -16.31 7.42
C VAL A 56 -8.22 -16.57 7.71
N THR A 57 -7.57 -17.34 6.86
CA THR A 57 -6.13 -17.64 6.96
C THR A 57 -5.47 -17.64 5.58
N ASP A 58 -4.20 -17.26 5.50
CA ASP A 58 -3.48 -17.19 4.22
C ASP A 58 -3.33 -18.57 3.55
N GLN A 59 -2.98 -19.59 4.33
CA GLN A 59 -2.61 -20.90 3.80
C GLN A 59 -3.70 -21.95 4.03
N LYS A 60 -3.97 -22.78 3.00
CA LYS A 60 -4.98 -23.87 3.06
C LYS A 60 -4.76 -24.83 4.23
N LYS A 61 -3.51 -25.17 4.54
CA LYS A 61 -3.16 -26.06 5.66
C LYS A 61 -3.54 -25.52 7.05
N ASN A 62 -3.63 -24.19 7.19
CA ASN A 62 -3.98 -23.54 8.44
C ASN A 62 -5.51 -23.56 8.70
N LEU A 63 -6.34 -23.95 7.72
CA LEU A 63 -7.80 -24.01 7.91
C LEU A 63 -8.22 -25.03 8.97
N ASN A 64 -7.45 -26.11 9.13
CA ASN A 64 -7.62 -27.17 10.14
C ASN A 64 -9.09 -27.53 10.43
N ILE A 65 -9.82 -27.91 9.38
CA ILE A 65 -11.26 -28.23 9.42
C ILE A 65 -11.60 -29.29 10.47
N GLN A 66 -10.69 -30.25 10.67
CA GLN A 66 -10.87 -31.33 11.65
C GLN A 66 -10.92 -30.81 13.08
N THR A 67 -10.15 -29.78 13.41
CA THR A 67 -10.20 -29.17 14.76
C THR A 67 -11.55 -28.50 15.00
N PHE A 68 -12.07 -27.74 14.02
CA PHE A 68 -13.40 -27.16 14.13
C PHE A 68 -14.49 -28.23 14.27
N LYS A 69 -14.43 -29.29 13.46
CA LYS A 69 -15.40 -30.39 13.50
C LYS A 69 -15.37 -31.15 14.83
N ALA A 70 -14.19 -31.57 15.28
CA ALA A 70 -14.02 -32.28 16.55
C ALA A 70 -14.46 -31.42 17.75
N THR A 71 -14.19 -30.12 17.71
CA THR A 71 -14.65 -29.20 18.75
C THR A 71 -16.17 -29.06 18.76
N TRP A 72 -16.78 -28.93 17.58
CA TRP A 72 -18.22 -28.80 17.46
C TRP A 72 -18.94 -30.05 17.99
N GLU A 73 -18.47 -31.24 17.62
CA GLU A 73 -19.00 -32.53 18.09
C GLU A 73 -18.89 -32.71 19.60
N GLN A 74 -17.94 -32.04 20.26
CA GLN A 74 -17.83 -32.03 21.73
C GLN A 74 -18.80 -31.06 22.41
N LEU A 75 -19.25 -30.01 21.71
CA LEU A 75 -20.07 -28.94 22.26
C LEU A 75 -21.58 -29.18 22.07
N THR A 76 -21.98 -29.87 21.01
CA THR A 76 -23.38 -30.03 20.63
C THR A 76 -23.61 -31.24 19.72
N ASP A 77 -24.82 -31.81 19.77
CA ASP A 77 -25.27 -32.89 18.88
C ASP A 77 -25.76 -32.36 17.52
N GLN A 78 -25.80 -31.03 17.31
CA GLN A 78 -26.23 -30.45 16.04
C GLN A 78 -25.24 -30.78 14.90
N PRO A 79 -25.70 -31.05 13.67
CA PRO A 79 -24.81 -31.32 12.55
C PRO A 79 -23.88 -30.13 12.24
N PHE A 80 -22.58 -30.40 12.12
CA PHE A 80 -21.54 -29.38 11.88
C PHE A 80 -21.83 -28.48 10.67
N TYR A 81 -22.10 -29.08 9.51
CA TYR A 81 -22.35 -28.34 8.27
C TYR A 81 -23.67 -27.58 8.25
N GLN A 82 -24.54 -27.76 9.26
CA GLN A 82 -25.77 -26.96 9.37
C GLN A 82 -25.44 -25.51 9.75
N LYS A 83 -24.44 -25.31 10.60
CA LYS A 83 -24.03 -23.99 11.11
C LYS A 83 -22.73 -23.47 10.50
N VAL A 84 -21.87 -24.36 10.00
CA VAL A 84 -20.54 -24.02 9.50
C VAL A 84 -20.45 -24.20 7.99
N ALA A 85 -19.96 -23.18 7.28
CA ALA A 85 -19.70 -23.20 5.85
C ALA A 85 -18.21 -23.16 5.55
N ILE A 86 -17.72 -24.15 4.81
CA ILE A 86 -16.33 -24.22 4.34
C ILE A 86 -16.30 -23.75 2.89
N ILE A 87 -15.77 -22.55 2.67
CA ILE A 87 -15.85 -21.92 1.35
C ILE A 87 -14.55 -22.16 0.60
N GLN A 88 -14.65 -22.93 -0.47
CA GLN A 88 -13.52 -23.43 -1.22
C GLN A 88 -13.33 -22.70 -2.56
N SER A 89 -12.14 -22.87 -3.16
CA SER A 89 -11.91 -22.45 -4.54
C SER A 89 -12.67 -23.36 -5.51
N LEU A 90 -12.90 -22.90 -6.74
CA LEU A 90 -13.54 -23.72 -7.78
C LEU A 90 -12.81 -25.05 -7.97
N GLU A 91 -11.47 -25.01 -8.02
CA GLU A 91 -10.62 -26.19 -8.16
C GLU A 91 -10.83 -27.19 -7.02
N ASP A 92 -10.84 -26.72 -5.77
CA ASP A 92 -11.05 -27.59 -4.61
C ASP A 92 -12.47 -28.16 -4.55
N THR A 93 -13.49 -27.35 -4.89
CA THR A 93 -14.89 -27.81 -4.95
C THR A 93 -15.08 -28.90 -6.00
N VAL A 94 -14.50 -28.73 -7.19
CA VAL A 94 -14.55 -29.73 -8.26
C VAL A 94 -13.80 -31.00 -7.83
N GLN A 95 -12.63 -30.87 -7.22
CA GLN A 95 -11.86 -32.00 -6.69
C GLN A 95 -12.68 -32.78 -5.65
N LEU A 96 -13.32 -32.08 -4.70
CA LEU A 96 -14.17 -32.70 -3.68
C LEU A 96 -15.34 -33.45 -4.32
N LEU A 97 -16.06 -32.83 -5.25
CA LEU A 97 -17.18 -33.46 -5.95
C LEU A 97 -16.77 -34.74 -6.68
N LEU A 98 -15.62 -34.74 -7.36
CA LEU A 98 -15.12 -35.92 -8.07
C LEU A 98 -14.73 -37.04 -7.10
N VAL A 99 -14.14 -36.72 -5.94
CA VAL A 99 -13.87 -37.69 -4.88
C VAL A 99 -15.17 -38.30 -4.34
N GLU A 100 -16.19 -37.49 -4.09
CA GLU A 100 -17.50 -37.96 -3.63
C GLU A 100 -18.20 -38.85 -4.67
N LYS A 101 -18.08 -38.52 -5.97
CA LYS A 101 -18.57 -39.36 -7.07
C LYS A 101 -17.85 -40.72 -7.11
N GLN A 102 -16.52 -40.72 -7.02
CA GLN A 102 -15.71 -41.94 -7.01
C GLN A 102 -16.02 -42.83 -5.81
N ALA A 103 -16.22 -42.23 -4.64
CA ALA A 103 -16.58 -42.93 -3.42
C ALA A 103 -18.06 -43.36 -3.37
N LYS A 104 -18.87 -43.05 -4.41
CA LYS A 104 -20.31 -43.32 -4.49
C LYS A 104 -21.11 -42.75 -3.32
N ARG A 105 -20.72 -41.56 -2.83
CA ARG A 105 -21.34 -40.88 -1.68
C ARG A 105 -22.36 -39.80 -2.06
N ILE A 106 -22.56 -39.54 -3.35
CA ILE A 106 -23.65 -38.66 -3.81
C ILE A 106 -25.00 -39.28 -3.42
N PRO A 107 -25.93 -38.55 -2.78
CA PRO A 107 -27.25 -39.05 -2.42
C PRO A 107 -28.01 -39.65 -3.61
N LEU A 108 -28.65 -40.80 -3.41
CA LEU A 108 -29.43 -41.49 -4.43
C LEU A 108 -30.51 -40.59 -5.05
N ASP A 109 -31.16 -39.75 -4.25
CA ASP A 109 -32.20 -38.82 -4.71
C ASP A 109 -31.68 -37.74 -5.68
N LEU A 110 -30.37 -37.47 -5.66
CA LEU A 110 -29.70 -36.53 -6.55
C LEU A 110 -29.06 -37.21 -7.78
N GLN A 111 -28.93 -38.53 -7.78
CA GLN A 111 -28.32 -39.27 -8.89
C GLN A 111 -29.31 -39.38 -10.05
N THR A 112 -29.06 -38.60 -11.10
CA THR A 112 -29.81 -38.63 -12.35
C THR A 112 -28.86 -38.71 -13.53
N GLU A 113 -29.33 -39.19 -14.67
CA GLU A 113 -28.53 -39.25 -15.90
C GLU A 113 -27.96 -37.88 -16.27
N GLY A 114 -28.73 -36.80 -16.11
CA GLY A 114 -28.28 -35.43 -16.39
C GLY A 114 -27.17 -34.95 -15.44
N VAL A 115 -27.27 -35.24 -14.15
CA VAL A 115 -26.22 -34.91 -13.16
C VAL A 115 -24.94 -35.69 -13.47
N ASP A 116 -25.06 -36.97 -13.78
CA ASP A 116 -23.91 -37.84 -14.07
C ASP A 116 -23.18 -37.41 -15.35
N GLN A 117 -23.92 -37.13 -16.42
CA GLN A 117 -23.34 -36.57 -17.66
C GLN A 117 -22.64 -35.24 -17.41
N ALA A 118 -23.22 -34.35 -16.61
CA ALA A 118 -22.59 -33.06 -16.28
C ALA A 118 -21.29 -33.24 -15.48
N ILE A 119 -21.25 -34.17 -14.52
CA ILE A 119 -20.04 -34.50 -13.76
C ILE A 119 -18.95 -35.09 -14.66
N GLU A 120 -19.31 -35.93 -15.64
CA GLU A 120 -18.34 -36.47 -16.61
C GLU A 120 -17.73 -35.38 -17.50
N VAL A 121 -18.53 -34.43 -17.96
CA VAL A 121 -18.04 -33.26 -18.71
C VAL A 121 -17.11 -32.42 -17.84
N LEU A 122 -17.52 -32.16 -16.59
CA LEU A 122 -16.70 -31.44 -15.61
C LEU A 122 -15.35 -32.11 -15.38
N ALA A 123 -15.31 -33.43 -15.19
CA ALA A 123 -14.08 -34.19 -14.99
C ALA A 123 -13.11 -34.05 -16.18
N LYS A 124 -13.62 -34.09 -17.41
CA LYS A 124 -12.83 -33.89 -18.63
C LYS A 124 -12.23 -32.48 -18.67
N LYS A 125 -13.05 -31.45 -18.41
CA LYS A 125 -12.60 -30.05 -18.40
C LYS A 125 -11.59 -29.77 -17.28
N PHE A 126 -11.80 -30.35 -16.11
CA PHE A 126 -10.88 -30.22 -14.99
C PHE A 126 -9.51 -30.82 -15.28
N LYS A 127 -9.46 -31.99 -15.93
CA LYS A 127 -8.20 -32.61 -16.36
C LYS A 127 -7.44 -31.74 -17.36
N VAL A 128 -8.14 -31.11 -18.31
CA VAL A 128 -7.51 -30.16 -19.26
C VAL A 128 -6.92 -28.98 -18.51
N TYR A 129 -7.69 -28.37 -17.60
CA TYR A 129 -7.24 -27.25 -16.77
C TYR A 129 -5.99 -27.60 -15.95
N GLN A 130 -5.96 -28.78 -15.31
CA GLN A 130 -4.80 -29.24 -14.54
C GLN A 130 -3.54 -29.42 -15.41
N LEU A 131 -3.68 -29.98 -16.61
CA LEU A 131 -2.56 -30.14 -17.55
C LEU A 131 -1.99 -28.79 -17.98
N THR A 132 -2.85 -27.80 -18.23
CA THR A 132 -2.44 -26.43 -18.56
C THR A 132 -1.67 -25.79 -17.40
N LYS A 133 -2.16 -25.93 -16.16
CA LYS A 133 -1.48 -25.42 -14.97
C LYS A 133 -0.11 -26.06 -14.69
N GLN A 134 0.06 -27.34 -15.04
CA GLN A 134 1.35 -28.01 -14.91
C GLN A 134 2.41 -27.39 -15.84
N GLN A 135 2.00 -27.03 -17.07
CA GLN A 135 2.88 -26.36 -18.03
C GLN A 135 3.19 -24.93 -17.60
N ASP A 136 2.16 -24.16 -17.24
CA ASP A 136 2.28 -22.79 -16.73
C ASP A 136 1.34 -22.58 -15.54
N ALA A 137 1.93 -22.42 -14.35
CA ALA A 137 1.20 -22.28 -13.10
C ALA A 137 0.34 -21.01 -13.05
N GLN A 138 0.66 -19.99 -13.86
CA GLN A 138 -0.07 -18.71 -13.92
C GLN A 138 -1.14 -18.70 -15.02
N SER A 139 -1.21 -19.75 -15.85
CA SER A 139 -2.19 -19.82 -16.93
C SER A 139 -3.61 -19.97 -16.40
N MET A 140 -4.50 -19.13 -16.91
CA MET A 140 -5.95 -19.21 -16.68
C MET A 140 -6.69 -19.86 -17.85
N ALA A 141 -5.97 -20.41 -18.84
CA ALA A 141 -6.61 -21.06 -19.98
C ALA A 141 -7.42 -22.28 -19.51
N GLY A 142 -8.65 -22.40 -20.02
CA GLY A 142 -9.61 -23.42 -19.58
C GLY A 142 -10.35 -23.11 -18.27
N TRP A 143 -10.04 -22.01 -17.57
CA TRP A 143 -10.76 -21.61 -16.35
C TRP A 143 -12.24 -21.34 -16.60
N ASP A 144 -12.57 -20.62 -17.68
CA ASP A 144 -13.97 -20.33 -18.03
C ASP A 144 -14.72 -21.59 -18.42
N ASP A 145 -14.11 -22.49 -19.19
CA ASP A 145 -14.67 -23.80 -19.51
C ASP A 145 -14.96 -24.63 -18.24
N LEU A 146 -14.02 -24.64 -17.29
CA LEU A 146 -14.18 -25.32 -16.01
C LEU A 146 -15.33 -24.72 -15.20
N ARG A 147 -15.40 -23.39 -15.11
CA ARG A 147 -16.46 -22.66 -14.41
C ARG A 147 -17.84 -22.94 -15.02
N GLN A 148 -17.95 -22.93 -16.35
CA GLN A 148 -19.20 -23.23 -17.04
C GLN A 148 -19.63 -24.70 -16.83
N ALA A 149 -18.69 -25.64 -16.90
CA ALA A 149 -18.98 -27.06 -16.65
C ALA A 149 -19.43 -27.31 -15.20
N GLU A 150 -18.83 -26.62 -14.22
CA GLU A 150 -19.26 -26.71 -12.81
C GLU A 150 -20.68 -26.14 -12.63
N TYR A 151 -20.98 -25.00 -13.24
CA TYR A 151 -22.32 -24.42 -13.20
C TYR A 151 -23.37 -25.34 -13.83
N GLN A 152 -23.02 -26.08 -14.88
CA GLN A 152 -23.91 -27.10 -15.46
C GLN A 152 -24.26 -28.18 -14.44
N VAL A 153 -23.29 -28.65 -13.63
CA VAL A 153 -23.57 -29.60 -12.54
C VAL A 153 -24.55 -29.01 -11.53
N ARG A 154 -24.29 -27.80 -11.02
CA ARG A 154 -25.21 -27.13 -10.09
C ARG A 154 -26.61 -26.91 -10.69
N SER A 155 -26.68 -26.59 -11.98
CA SER A 155 -27.95 -26.40 -12.69
C SER A 155 -28.75 -27.71 -12.75
N GLN A 156 -28.11 -28.84 -13.04
CA GLN A 156 -28.75 -30.16 -13.03
C GLN A 156 -29.18 -30.57 -11.62
N LEU A 157 -28.34 -30.33 -10.61
CA LEU A 157 -28.72 -30.54 -9.20
C LEU A 157 -29.92 -29.67 -8.79
N ALA A 158 -29.93 -28.39 -9.17
CA ALA A 158 -31.04 -27.48 -8.87
C ALA A 158 -32.35 -27.90 -9.56
N GLN A 159 -32.29 -28.42 -10.79
CA GLN A 159 -33.45 -28.98 -11.49
C GLN A 159 -33.99 -30.23 -10.78
N GLN A 160 -33.10 -31.13 -10.34
CA GLN A 160 -33.52 -32.32 -9.60
C GLN A 160 -34.13 -31.95 -8.24
N LEU A 161 -33.51 -31.02 -7.51
CA LEU A 161 -34.03 -30.47 -6.25
C LEU A 161 -35.38 -29.78 -6.44
N SER A 162 -35.63 -29.13 -7.58
CA SER A 162 -36.92 -28.51 -7.89
C SER A 162 -38.04 -29.56 -7.94
N LYS A 163 -37.78 -30.73 -8.57
CA LYS A 163 -38.73 -31.85 -8.59
C LYS A 163 -39.00 -32.40 -7.20
N LEU A 164 -37.94 -32.58 -6.40
CA LEU A 164 -38.05 -33.09 -5.03
C LEU A 164 -38.82 -32.12 -4.11
N ALA A 165 -38.61 -30.81 -4.28
CA ALA A 165 -39.30 -29.76 -3.55
C ALA A 165 -40.69 -29.39 -4.13
N GLN A 166 -41.16 -30.11 -5.16
CA GLN A 166 -42.46 -29.91 -5.81
C GLN A 166 -42.66 -28.49 -6.38
N VAL A 167 -41.61 -27.95 -7.02
CA VAL A 167 -41.65 -26.66 -7.72
C VAL A 167 -41.23 -26.80 -9.19
N ASP A 168 -41.76 -25.93 -10.05
CA ASP A 168 -41.55 -26.06 -11.51
C ASP A 168 -40.09 -25.85 -11.94
N SER A 169 -39.38 -24.91 -11.30
CA SER A 169 -37.99 -24.58 -11.63
C SER A 169 -37.34 -23.68 -10.56
N PRO A 170 -36.00 -23.57 -10.51
CA PRO A 170 -35.30 -22.66 -9.59
C PRO A 170 -35.27 -21.20 -10.11
N ALA A 171 -36.11 -20.82 -11.06
CA ALA A 171 -36.06 -19.52 -11.73
C ALA A 171 -36.49 -18.35 -10.83
N THR A 172 -37.50 -18.57 -9.98
CA THR A 172 -38.07 -17.54 -9.09
C THR A 172 -37.44 -17.59 -7.70
N HIS A 173 -37.45 -16.46 -7.00
CA HIS A 173 -37.02 -16.38 -5.61
C HIS A 173 -37.80 -17.36 -4.71
N GLU A 174 -39.13 -17.37 -4.83
CA GLU A 174 -40.00 -18.22 -4.01
C GLU A 174 -39.64 -19.71 -4.18
N ASN A 175 -39.37 -20.15 -5.41
CA ASN A 175 -38.99 -21.54 -5.67
C ASN A 175 -37.61 -21.87 -5.09
N ARG A 176 -36.66 -20.94 -5.15
CA ARG A 176 -35.33 -21.12 -4.52
C ARG A 176 -35.44 -21.28 -3.01
N GLU A 177 -36.31 -20.51 -2.34
CA GLU A 177 -36.53 -20.68 -0.90
C GLU A 177 -37.18 -22.03 -0.57
N LYS A 178 -38.16 -22.48 -1.35
CA LYS A 178 -38.76 -23.82 -1.19
C LYS A 178 -37.72 -24.92 -1.35
N ILE A 179 -36.79 -24.79 -2.30
CA ILE A 179 -35.68 -25.72 -2.48
C ILE A 179 -34.75 -25.71 -1.25
N ARG A 180 -34.37 -24.53 -0.74
CA ARG A 180 -33.55 -24.43 0.48
C ARG A 180 -34.23 -25.08 1.67
N GLN A 181 -35.52 -24.80 1.86
CA GLN A 181 -36.32 -25.40 2.92
C GLN A 181 -36.33 -26.93 2.81
N TYR A 182 -36.56 -27.47 1.61
CA TYR A 182 -36.51 -28.92 1.37
C TYR A 182 -35.14 -29.52 1.78
N VAL A 183 -34.04 -28.87 1.39
CA VAL A 183 -32.68 -29.31 1.72
C VAL A 183 -32.43 -29.30 3.23
N MET A 184 -32.99 -28.32 3.96
CA MET A 184 -32.89 -28.26 5.42
C MET A 184 -33.77 -29.30 6.12
N ASP A 185 -34.98 -29.54 5.62
CA ASP A 185 -35.92 -30.52 6.17
C ASP A 185 -35.45 -31.97 5.96
N HIS A 186 -34.68 -32.21 4.89
CA HIS A 186 -34.16 -33.53 4.49
C HIS A 186 -32.65 -33.62 4.71
N TRP A 187 -32.22 -33.29 5.94
CA TRP A 187 -30.80 -33.17 6.27
C TRP A 187 -30.01 -34.47 6.07
N GLN A 188 -30.49 -35.62 6.59
CA GLN A 188 -29.76 -36.88 6.54
C GLN A 188 -29.68 -37.51 5.14
N THR A 189 -30.61 -37.17 4.23
CA THR A 189 -30.63 -37.76 2.88
C THR A 189 -29.86 -36.90 1.88
N VAL A 190 -30.11 -35.58 1.87
CA VAL A 190 -29.56 -34.66 0.86
C VAL A 190 -28.80 -33.49 1.50
N GLY A 191 -29.33 -32.93 2.58
CA GLY A 191 -28.86 -31.66 3.15
C GLY A 191 -27.41 -31.67 3.62
N GLU A 192 -26.96 -32.74 4.27
CA GLU A 192 -25.59 -32.87 4.78
C GLU A 192 -24.58 -32.86 3.64
N TRP A 193 -24.75 -33.74 2.65
CA TRP A 193 -23.85 -33.84 1.50
C TRP A 193 -23.81 -32.53 0.71
N LEU A 194 -24.99 -31.92 0.47
CA LEU A 194 -25.08 -30.69 -0.31
C LEU A 194 -24.46 -29.51 0.42
N SER A 195 -24.59 -29.43 1.75
CA SER A 195 -23.96 -28.39 2.56
C SER A 195 -22.45 -28.56 2.67
N GLN A 196 -21.94 -29.80 2.57
CA GLN A 196 -20.51 -30.08 2.52
C GLN A 196 -19.88 -29.68 1.17
N VAL A 197 -20.51 -30.05 0.05
CA VAL A 197 -19.95 -29.79 -1.29
C VAL A 197 -20.29 -28.38 -1.79
N TYR A 198 -21.52 -27.92 -1.56
CA TYR A 198 -22.05 -26.63 -1.98
C TYR A 198 -22.69 -25.87 -0.81
N PRO A 199 -21.90 -25.42 0.19
CA PRO A 199 -22.43 -24.61 1.28
C PRO A 199 -23.09 -23.31 0.80
N THR A 200 -22.80 -22.89 -0.44
CA THR A 200 -23.38 -21.71 -1.11
C THR A 200 -24.85 -21.85 -1.48
N ILE A 201 -25.49 -23.00 -1.24
CA ILE A 201 -26.94 -23.15 -1.42
C ILE A 201 -27.73 -22.28 -0.44
N ASP A 202 -27.22 -22.13 0.77
CA ASP A 202 -27.84 -21.34 1.83
C ASP A 202 -26.73 -20.82 2.76
N LEU A 203 -26.24 -19.60 2.48
CA LEU A 203 -25.21 -18.97 3.29
C LEU A 203 -25.81 -18.13 4.40
N ALA A 204 -27.00 -17.56 4.20
CA ALA A 204 -27.65 -16.70 5.19
C ALA A 204 -27.89 -17.39 6.54
N THR A 205 -28.19 -18.70 6.53
CA THR A 205 -28.44 -19.49 7.74
C THR A 205 -27.18 -19.95 8.46
N ARG A 206 -26.00 -19.78 7.83
CA ARG A 206 -24.71 -20.16 8.40
C ARG A 206 -24.22 -19.10 9.37
N GLN A 207 -23.49 -19.56 10.39
CA GLN A 207 -22.97 -18.72 11.47
C GLN A 207 -21.44 -18.62 11.41
N LEU A 208 -20.74 -19.68 11.00
CA LEU A 208 -19.28 -19.68 10.88
C LEU A 208 -18.85 -19.96 9.45
N TYR A 209 -18.02 -19.09 8.89
CA TYR A 209 -17.45 -19.26 7.55
C TYR A 209 -15.93 -19.47 7.66
N ILE A 210 -15.44 -20.57 7.09
CA ILE A 210 -14.03 -20.95 7.12
C ILE A 210 -13.50 -20.90 5.69
N LEU A 211 -12.48 -20.07 5.44
CA LEU A 211 -11.96 -19.83 4.09
C LEU A 211 -10.54 -19.26 4.09
N THR A 212 -9.89 -19.31 2.92
CA THR A 212 -8.57 -18.68 2.75
C THR A 212 -8.70 -17.18 2.48
N THR A 213 -7.63 -16.42 2.75
CA THR A 213 -7.52 -14.99 2.40
C THR A 213 -7.85 -14.75 0.93
N ASP A 214 -7.27 -15.52 0.01
CA ASP A 214 -7.55 -15.42 -1.43
C ASP A 214 -9.04 -15.56 -1.77
N LYS A 215 -9.76 -16.46 -1.08
CA LYS A 215 -11.19 -16.65 -1.30
C LYS A 215 -11.98 -15.48 -0.73
N PHE A 216 -11.60 -14.99 0.46
CA PHE A 216 -12.25 -13.87 1.15
C PHE A 216 -12.14 -12.56 0.36
N ILE A 217 -10.97 -12.26 -0.23
CA ILE A 217 -10.75 -11.00 -0.97
C ILE A 217 -11.31 -11.01 -2.39
N ARG A 218 -11.66 -12.18 -2.94
CA ARG A 218 -12.24 -12.35 -4.28
C ARG A 218 -13.75 -12.43 -4.18
N SER A 219 -14.34 -13.60 -4.45
CA SER A 219 -15.78 -13.76 -4.62
C SER A 219 -16.30 -15.09 -4.12
N ILE A 220 -17.60 -15.12 -3.83
CA ILE A 220 -18.41 -16.30 -3.56
C ILE A 220 -19.40 -16.50 -4.71
N THR A 221 -19.59 -17.75 -5.14
CA THR A 221 -20.55 -18.07 -6.21
C THR A 221 -21.81 -18.67 -5.58
N PRO A 222 -22.95 -17.96 -5.57
CA PRO A 222 -24.21 -18.51 -5.07
C PRO A 222 -24.62 -19.74 -5.86
N PHE A 223 -25.22 -20.73 -5.20
CA PHE A 223 -25.53 -22.03 -5.81
C PHE A 223 -26.41 -21.94 -7.07
N PHE A 224 -27.34 -20.99 -7.11
CA PHE A 224 -28.27 -20.81 -8.23
C PHE A 224 -27.76 -19.84 -9.31
N GLU A 225 -26.55 -19.27 -9.16
CA GLU A 225 -26.01 -18.24 -10.05
C GLU A 225 -24.77 -18.71 -10.82
N ALA A 226 -24.61 -18.23 -12.05
CA ALA A 226 -23.46 -18.55 -12.89
C ALA A 226 -22.22 -17.71 -12.56
N THR A 227 -22.42 -16.55 -11.93
CA THR A 227 -21.38 -15.56 -11.65
C THR A 227 -21.13 -15.42 -10.15
N GLY A 228 -19.87 -15.19 -9.79
CA GLY A 228 -19.47 -14.95 -8.41
C GLY A 228 -19.67 -13.50 -8.00
N LYS A 229 -20.02 -13.27 -6.73
CA LYS A 229 -20.19 -11.96 -6.09
C LYS A 229 -19.05 -11.72 -5.09
N PRO A 230 -18.37 -10.56 -5.11
CA PRO A 230 -17.34 -10.23 -4.14
C PRO A 230 -17.85 -10.24 -2.69
N PHE A 231 -17.10 -10.87 -1.78
CA PHE A 231 -17.51 -10.95 -0.37
C PHE A 231 -17.69 -9.59 0.28
N GLN A 232 -16.82 -8.62 -0.06
CA GLN A 232 -16.86 -7.26 0.49
C GLN A 232 -18.22 -6.56 0.31
N PHE A 233 -19.02 -6.97 -0.69
CA PHE A 233 -20.35 -6.41 -0.95
C PHE A 233 -21.49 -7.27 -0.40
N SER A 234 -21.19 -8.45 0.15
CA SER A 234 -22.21 -9.36 0.64
C SER A 234 -22.74 -8.92 2.01
N ASN A 235 -24.06 -9.01 2.18
CA ASN A 235 -24.72 -8.66 3.44
C ASN A 235 -24.36 -9.62 4.58
N ILE A 236 -23.84 -10.82 4.29
CA ILE A 236 -23.39 -11.79 5.30
C ILE A 236 -22.26 -11.24 6.18
N LEU A 237 -21.47 -10.26 5.71
CA LEU A 237 -20.40 -9.65 6.51
C LEU A 237 -20.91 -8.73 7.62
N LYS A 238 -22.11 -8.13 7.45
CA LYS A 238 -22.61 -7.08 8.34
C LYS A 238 -22.80 -7.61 9.76
N GLY A 239 -22.18 -6.92 10.73
CA GLY A 239 -22.27 -7.26 12.16
C GLY A 239 -21.57 -8.56 12.55
N SER A 240 -20.67 -9.06 11.71
CA SER A 240 -19.92 -10.29 11.99
C SER A 240 -18.58 -10.02 12.68
N LEU A 241 -17.97 -11.06 13.25
CA LEU A 241 -16.56 -11.06 13.67
C LEU A 241 -15.70 -11.63 12.54
N VAL A 242 -14.72 -10.88 12.04
CA VAL A 242 -13.73 -11.38 11.06
C VAL A 242 -12.40 -11.62 11.78
N VAL A 243 -12.01 -12.88 11.88
CA VAL A 243 -10.70 -13.29 12.40
C VAL A 243 -9.75 -13.45 11.22
N LEU A 244 -8.67 -12.67 11.22
CA LEU A 244 -7.57 -12.77 10.27
C LEU A 244 -6.37 -13.44 10.96
N ASP A 245 -6.22 -14.76 10.79
CA ASP A 245 -5.01 -15.48 11.21
C ASP A 245 -3.87 -15.19 10.23
N GLU A 246 -2.68 -14.99 10.78
CA GLU A 246 -1.53 -14.43 10.08
C GLU A 246 -1.85 -13.04 9.48
N PHE A 247 -2.48 -12.16 10.27
CA PHE A 247 -2.92 -10.81 9.87
C PHE A 247 -1.96 -10.05 8.95
N ASP A 248 -0.68 -10.02 9.28
CA ASP A 248 0.33 -9.30 8.52
C ASP A 248 0.59 -9.89 7.11
N SER A 249 0.39 -11.20 6.92
CA SER A 249 0.49 -11.82 5.59
C SER A 249 -0.71 -11.50 4.69
N THR A 250 -1.87 -11.16 5.27
CA THR A 250 -3.08 -10.87 4.48
C THR A 250 -2.93 -9.60 3.65
N LYS A 251 -2.14 -8.61 4.10
CA LYS A 251 -1.82 -7.41 3.31
C LYS A 251 -1.28 -7.78 1.93
N ARG A 252 -0.31 -8.69 1.87
CA ARG A 252 0.37 -9.05 0.62
C ARG A 252 -0.62 -9.63 -0.39
N ARG A 253 -1.56 -10.48 0.04
CA ARG A 253 -2.59 -11.05 -0.83
C ARG A 253 -3.54 -9.99 -1.39
N VAL A 254 -3.97 -9.06 -0.53
CA VAL A 254 -4.84 -7.96 -0.95
C VAL A 254 -4.10 -7.08 -1.96
N TRP A 255 -2.83 -6.76 -1.69
CA TRP A 255 -1.99 -5.97 -2.59
C TRP A 255 -1.76 -6.66 -3.94
N GLU A 256 -1.38 -7.94 -3.94
CA GLU A 256 -1.21 -8.75 -5.16
C GLU A 256 -2.49 -8.81 -6.00
N LYS A 257 -3.65 -8.93 -5.36
CA LYS A 257 -4.94 -8.85 -6.06
C LYS A 257 -5.14 -7.45 -6.67
N SER A 258 -4.95 -6.37 -5.90
CA SER A 258 -5.14 -5.00 -6.40
C SER A 258 -4.21 -4.67 -7.58
N LEU A 259 -2.97 -5.15 -7.56
CA LEU A 259 -2.03 -5.03 -8.67
C LEU A 259 -2.50 -5.81 -9.90
N ALA A 260 -2.91 -7.06 -9.72
CA ALA A 260 -3.42 -7.89 -10.81
C ALA A 260 -4.70 -7.30 -11.45
N ASP A 261 -5.61 -6.76 -10.62
CA ASP A 261 -6.82 -6.10 -11.09
C ASP A 261 -6.47 -4.83 -11.89
N ALA A 262 -5.51 -4.02 -11.43
CA ALA A 262 -5.04 -2.84 -12.16
C ALA A 262 -4.35 -3.17 -13.50
N LEU A 263 -3.68 -4.32 -13.63
CA LEU A 263 -3.06 -4.73 -14.90
C LEU A 263 -4.07 -5.35 -15.88
N LYS A 264 -5.10 -6.04 -15.37
CA LYS A 264 -6.09 -6.78 -16.20
C LYS A 264 -7.27 -5.92 -16.62
N ILE A 265 -7.82 -5.12 -15.71
CA ILE A 265 -9.04 -4.36 -15.93
C ILE A 265 -8.67 -3.00 -16.51
N LYS A 266 -8.82 -2.89 -17.83
CA LYS A 266 -8.54 -1.70 -18.61
C LYS A 266 -9.81 -1.21 -19.27
N VAL A 267 -10.03 0.09 -19.21
CA VAL A 267 -11.13 0.75 -19.92
C VAL A 267 -10.56 1.90 -20.75
N ASP A 268 -11.02 2.04 -21.99
CA ASP A 268 -10.68 3.24 -22.74
C ASP A 268 -11.34 4.47 -22.09
N ILE A 269 -10.51 5.36 -21.55
CA ILE A 269 -10.98 6.48 -20.71
C ILE A 269 -11.83 7.48 -21.49
N LEU A 270 -11.53 7.68 -22.78
CA LEU A 270 -12.29 8.56 -23.65
C LEU A 270 -13.68 7.97 -23.93
N GLY A 271 -13.75 6.68 -24.25
CA GLY A 271 -14.99 5.95 -24.43
C GLY A 271 -15.83 5.89 -23.16
N LEU A 272 -15.20 5.70 -22.00
CA LEU A 272 -15.88 5.75 -20.70
C LEU A 272 -16.45 7.14 -20.41
N PHE A 273 -15.66 8.19 -20.61
CA PHE A 273 -16.13 9.57 -20.45
C PHE A 273 -17.32 9.86 -21.36
N ASN A 274 -17.26 9.48 -22.64
CA ASN A 274 -18.34 9.70 -23.59
C ASN A 274 -19.62 8.95 -23.19
N ALA A 275 -19.51 7.70 -22.74
CA ALA A 275 -20.66 6.94 -22.23
C ALA A 275 -21.30 7.63 -21.01
N LEU A 276 -20.50 8.09 -20.04
CA LEU A 276 -20.99 8.84 -18.88
C LEU A 276 -21.64 10.17 -19.28
N TYR A 277 -21.01 10.93 -20.18
CA TYR A 277 -21.53 12.20 -20.65
C TYR A 277 -22.87 12.04 -21.38
N HIS A 278 -22.98 11.05 -22.29
CA HIS A 278 -24.24 10.72 -22.93
C HIS A 278 -25.31 10.27 -21.93
N GLY A 279 -24.94 9.42 -20.97
CA GLY A 279 -25.83 8.99 -19.89
C GLY A 279 -26.39 10.18 -19.11
N ILE A 280 -25.56 11.18 -18.77
CA ILE A 280 -25.98 12.42 -18.11
C ILE A 280 -27.02 13.18 -18.94
N LEU A 281 -26.77 13.35 -20.25
CA LEU A 281 -27.67 14.07 -21.15
C LEU A 281 -29.04 13.37 -21.30
N GLN A 282 -29.07 12.04 -21.17
CA GLN A 282 -30.26 11.22 -21.37
C GLN A 282 -31.00 10.86 -20.09
N VAL A 283 -30.50 11.27 -18.90
CA VAL A 283 -31.16 11.00 -17.59
C VAL A 283 -32.64 11.38 -17.60
N ASP A 284 -33.01 12.46 -18.27
CA ASP A 284 -34.39 12.91 -18.30
C ASP A 284 -35.33 12.06 -19.14
N GLN A 285 -34.80 11.47 -20.21
CA GLN A 285 -35.57 10.88 -21.31
C GLN A 285 -35.61 9.35 -21.23
N GLN A 286 -34.52 8.71 -20.77
CA GLN A 286 -34.33 7.26 -20.88
C GLN A 286 -34.23 6.53 -19.53
N VAL A 287 -33.88 7.23 -18.44
CA VAL A 287 -33.72 6.60 -17.11
C VAL A 287 -35.07 6.47 -16.40
N PRO A 288 -35.40 5.30 -15.81
CA PRO A 288 -36.62 5.10 -15.03
C PRO A 288 -36.82 6.14 -13.93
N THR A 289 -38.07 6.59 -13.73
CA THR A 289 -38.43 7.69 -12.80
C THR A 289 -37.87 7.52 -11.38
N GLN A 290 -37.86 6.29 -10.86
CA GLN A 290 -37.29 5.98 -9.54
C GLN A 290 -35.80 6.30 -9.48
N LEU A 291 -35.00 5.80 -10.43
CA LEU A 291 -33.55 6.02 -10.47
C LEU A 291 -33.22 7.48 -10.80
N LYS A 292 -33.96 8.09 -11.73
CA LYS A 292 -33.84 9.51 -12.09
C LYS A 292 -33.93 10.41 -10.87
N LYS A 293 -34.91 10.17 -9.98
CA LYS A 293 -35.07 10.91 -8.73
C LYS A 293 -33.85 10.77 -7.84
N LEU A 294 -33.35 9.54 -7.63
CA LEU A 294 -32.21 9.26 -6.75
C LEU A 294 -30.89 9.87 -7.24
N ILE A 295 -30.67 9.90 -8.56
CA ILE A 295 -29.49 10.53 -9.18
C ILE A 295 -29.56 12.05 -9.03
N ARG A 296 -30.70 12.67 -9.34
CA ARG A 296 -30.85 14.15 -9.28
C ARG A 296 -30.87 14.74 -7.90
N GLN A 297 -31.30 13.98 -6.91
CA GLN A 297 -31.29 14.43 -5.51
C GLN A 297 -29.88 14.50 -4.91
N GLN A 298 -28.85 13.98 -5.59
CA GLN A 298 -27.48 14.13 -5.12
C GLN A 298 -27.01 15.57 -5.34
N SER A 299 -26.49 16.20 -4.27
CA SER A 299 -26.17 17.63 -4.23
C SER A 299 -25.21 18.10 -5.33
N ARG A 300 -24.34 17.21 -5.83
CA ARG A 300 -23.31 17.54 -6.83
C ARG A 300 -23.67 17.17 -8.27
N TYR A 301 -24.89 16.67 -8.53
CA TYR A 301 -25.27 16.23 -9.89
C TYR A 301 -25.16 17.37 -10.92
N GLN A 302 -25.70 18.55 -10.62
CA GLN A 302 -25.68 19.69 -11.55
C GLN A 302 -24.26 20.21 -11.81
N GLU A 303 -23.43 20.28 -10.77
CA GLU A 303 -22.01 20.64 -10.86
C GLU A 303 -21.26 19.67 -11.81
N LEU A 304 -21.49 18.36 -11.66
CA LEU A 304 -20.85 17.34 -12.49
C LEU A 304 -21.36 17.36 -13.93
N ALA A 305 -22.64 17.62 -14.16
CA ALA A 305 -23.18 17.76 -15.52
C ALA A 305 -22.55 18.96 -16.25
N HIS A 306 -22.40 20.10 -15.58
CA HIS A 306 -21.69 21.26 -16.11
C HIS A 306 -20.21 20.94 -16.37
N THR A 307 -19.55 20.29 -15.40
CA THR A 307 -18.15 19.87 -15.53
C THR A 307 -17.95 18.96 -16.75
N ALA A 308 -18.85 18.00 -16.99
CA ALA A 308 -18.76 17.11 -18.15
C ALA A 308 -18.83 17.90 -19.47
N ALA A 309 -19.76 18.83 -19.60
CA ALA A 309 -19.87 19.69 -20.78
C ALA A 309 -18.61 20.56 -20.98
N GLU A 310 -18.09 21.15 -19.89
CA GLU A 310 -16.85 21.95 -19.90
C GLU A 310 -15.66 21.11 -20.37
N LEU A 311 -15.48 19.89 -19.83
CA LEU A 311 -14.38 19.00 -20.19
C LEU A 311 -14.46 18.59 -21.67
N ASN A 312 -15.66 18.25 -22.15
CA ASN A 312 -15.89 17.90 -23.54
C ASN A 312 -15.45 19.03 -24.48
N GLN A 313 -15.89 20.25 -24.20
CA GLN A 313 -15.54 21.43 -24.99
C GLN A 313 -14.06 21.80 -24.90
N THR A 314 -13.48 21.79 -23.69
CA THR A 314 -12.10 22.24 -23.43
C THR A 314 -11.07 21.34 -24.09
N PHE A 315 -11.35 20.03 -24.11
CA PHE A 315 -10.39 19.03 -24.57
C PHE A 315 -10.75 18.39 -25.91
N GLY A 316 -11.93 18.66 -26.48
CA GLY A 316 -12.36 18.04 -27.74
C GLY A 316 -12.61 16.54 -27.60
N LEU A 317 -13.26 16.12 -26.50
CA LEU A 317 -13.48 14.70 -26.16
C LEU A 317 -14.55 14.03 -27.06
N ASP A 318 -15.27 14.82 -27.85
CA ASP A 318 -16.20 14.41 -28.89
C ASP A 318 -15.50 13.94 -30.19
N ARG A 319 -14.16 14.09 -30.27
CA ARG A 319 -13.33 13.69 -31.42
C ARG A 319 -12.47 12.47 -31.11
N LEU A 320 -12.01 11.81 -32.16
CA LEU A 320 -11.08 10.69 -32.03
C LEU A 320 -9.66 11.21 -31.79
N TYR A 321 -9.00 10.61 -30.80
CA TYR A 321 -7.59 10.85 -30.51
C TYR A 321 -6.74 9.83 -31.28
N LYS A 322 -5.66 10.29 -31.92
CA LYS A 322 -4.75 9.42 -32.66
C LYS A 322 -3.29 9.81 -32.47
N THR A 323 -2.45 8.84 -32.12
CA THR A 323 -0.99 9.02 -32.11
C THR A 323 -0.45 9.18 -33.52
N VAL A 324 0.28 10.27 -33.77
CA VAL A 324 0.90 10.55 -35.08
C VAL A 324 2.19 9.75 -35.32
N GLU A 325 2.81 9.23 -34.27
CA GLU A 325 4.05 8.46 -34.35
C GLU A 325 3.75 6.96 -34.45
N ARG A 326 3.98 6.35 -35.63
CA ARG A 326 3.49 5.00 -35.99
C ARG A 326 4.21 3.81 -35.30
N ASN A 327 5.30 4.03 -34.56
CA ASN A 327 6.19 2.95 -34.07
C ASN A 327 6.12 2.66 -32.56
N GLN A 328 5.22 3.27 -31.80
CA GLN A 328 5.12 3.01 -30.35
C GLN A 328 3.92 2.10 -30.06
N SER A 329 4.13 0.78 -30.00
CA SER A 329 3.05 -0.16 -29.67
C SER A 329 2.65 -0.17 -28.19
N ASP A 330 3.46 0.44 -27.29
CA ASP A 330 3.33 0.26 -25.85
C ASP A 330 3.72 1.49 -25.02
N SER A 331 3.24 2.68 -25.39
CA SER A 331 3.44 3.88 -24.56
C SER A 331 2.55 3.86 -23.33
N TYR A 332 3.03 4.39 -22.21
CA TYR A 332 2.27 4.48 -20.97
C TYR A 332 2.62 5.71 -20.13
N VAL A 333 1.66 6.12 -19.30
CA VAL A 333 1.76 7.22 -18.35
C VAL A 333 1.26 6.73 -16.99
N ILE A 334 2.09 6.86 -15.94
CA ILE A 334 1.70 6.51 -14.57
C ILE A 334 1.63 7.80 -13.76
N HIS A 335 0.43 8.19 -13.36
CA HIS A 335 0.23 9.32 -12.44
C HIS A 335 0.31 8.81 -11.01
N THR A 336 1.42 9.15 -10.35
CA THR A 336 1.52 9.10 -8.89
C THR A 336 1.19 10.45 -8.28
N LEU A 337 1.31 10.60 -6.97
CA LEU A 337 0.85 11.80 -6.27
C LEU A 337 1.72 13.03 -6.50
N LEU A 338 3.04 12.81 -6.49
CA LEU A 338 4.05 13.86 -6.60
C LEU A 338 4.87 13.75 -7.89
N TYR A 339 4.77 12.63 -8.61
CA TYR A 339 5.52 12.38 -9.84
C TYR A 339 4.64 11.76 -10.93
N THR A 340 5.05 11.88 -12.18
CA THR A 340 4.39 11.23 -13.32
C THR A 340 5.44 10.50 -14.12
N LEU A 341 5.36 9.17 -14.15
CA LEU A 341 6.28 8.34 -14.92
C LEU A 341 5.82 8.23 -16.38
N LEU A 342 6.77 8.30 -17.31
CA LEU A 342 6.56 8.30 -18.76
C LEU A 342 7.40 7.21 -19.43
N SER A 343 6.78 6.41 -20.31
CA SER A 343 7.47 5.33 -21.03
C SER A 343 8.56 5.81 -22.01
N ASP A 344 8.38 6.99 -22.60
CA ASP A 344 9.22 7.55 -23.67
C ASP A 344 10.04 8.77 -23.21
N GLN A 345 10.06 9.04 -21.90
CA GLN A 345 10.70 10.20 -21.23
C GLN A 345 10.22 11.57 -21.73
N ASN A 346 9.36 11.61 -22.75
CA ASN A 346 8.92 12.81 -23.43
C ASN A 346 7.48 13.15 -23.03
N ARG A 347 7.21 14.44 -22.97
CA ARG A 347 5.86 14.89 -22.62
C ARG A 347 4.94 14.64 -23.82
N TRP A 348 3.80 14.02 -23.54
CA TRP A 348 2.71 13.88 -24.51
C TRP A 348 1.97 15.19 -24.67
N HIS A 349 1.81 15.61 -25.92
CA HIS A 349 1.10 16.81 -26.32
C HIS A 349 -0.12 16.45 -27.17
N SER A 350 -1.11 17.34 -27.15
CA SER A 350 -2.37 17.20 -27.90
C SER A 350 -2.66 18.45 -28.74
N ARG A 351 -3.03 18.24 -30.00
CA ARG A 351 -3.36 19.31 -30.96
C ARG A 351 -4.65 19.00 -31.70
N LEU A 352 -5.47 20.02 -31.91
CA LEU A 352 -6.69 19.87 -32.69
C LEU A 352 -6.37 19.88 -34.20
N ASN A 353 -6.61 18.76 -34.88
CA ASN A 353 -6.52 18.68 -36.33
C ASN A 353 -7.91 18.88 -36.93
N GLN A 354 -8.18 20.11 -37.39
CA GLN A 354 -9.49 20.46 -37.98
C GLN A 354 -9.72 19.84 -39.35
N ALA A 355 -8.65 19.55 -40.12
CA ALA A 355 -8.79 19.01 -41.48
C ALA A 355 -9.31 17.57 -41.46
N ASP A 356 -8.79 16.75 -40.54
CA ASP A 356 -9.16 15.34 -40.40
C ASP A 356 -10.23 15.11 -39.33
N ASN A 357 -10.64 16.16 -38.61
CA ASN A 357 -11.53 16.10 -37.45
C ASN A 357 -11.01 15.16 -36.33
N LEU A 358 -9.71 15.21 -36.08
CA LEU A 358 -9.00 14.39 -35.09
C LEU A 358 -8.32 15.26 -34.01
N VAL A 359 -7.90 14.60 -32.93
CA VAL A 359 -6.90 15.13 -32.00
C VAL A 359 -5.61 14.36 -32.19
N ASP A 360 -4.57 15.04 -32.66
CA ASP A 360 -3.24 14.47 -32.82
C ASP A 360 -2.57 14.32 -31.44
N LEU A 361 -1.98 13.16 -31.18
CA LEU A 361 -1.15 12.87 -30.01
C LEU A 361 0.31 12.59 -30.42
N GLY A 362 1.26 13.28 -29.79
CA GLY A 362 2.69 13.11 -30.06
C GLY A 362 3.54 14.07 -29.25
N HIS A 363 4.83 14.18 -29.60
CA HIS A 363 5.79 14.98 -28.82
C HIS A 363 6.21 16.29 -29.50
N HIS A 364 6.14 16.33 -30.83
CA HIS A 364 6.80 17.34 -31.66
C HIS A 364 5.93 18.55 -32.05
N PHE A 365 4.91 18.88 -31.26
CA PHE A 365 4.07 20.06 -31.48
C PHE A 365 3.63 20.69 -30.16
N LYS A 366 3.07 21.90 -30.21
CA LYS A 366 2.58 22.61 -29.01
C LYS A 366 1.38 21.87 -28.43
N ASP A 367 1.37 21.69 -27.11
CA ASP A 367 0.23 21.12 -26.39
C ASP A 367 -0.90 22.15 -26.29
N GLU A 368 -1.76 22.16 -27.31
CA GLU A 368 -2.92 23.06 -27.41
C GLU A 368 -4.02 22.65 -26.44
N LEU A 369 -4.32 21.36 -26.36
CA LEU A 369 -5.41 20.82 -25.53
C LEU A 369 -4.94 20.31 -24.16
N LYS A 370 -3.67 20.53 -23.79
CA LYS A 370 -3.13 20.23 -22.45
C LYS A 370 -3.33 18.77 -22.03
N PHE A 371 -2.83 17.83 -22.82
CA PHE A 371 -3.14 16.39 -22.72
C PHE A 371 -3.04 15.82 -21.29
N ARG A 372 -1.97 16.13 -20.54
CA ARG A 372 -1.80 15.65 -19.16
C ARG A 372 -2.85 16.21 -18.19
N LEU A 373 -3.25 17.48 -18.40
CA LEU A 373 -4.34 18.09 -17.64
C LEU A 373 -5.67 17.40 -17.99
N MET A 374 -5.90 17.08 -19.26
CA MET A 374 -7.06 16.31 -19.72
C MET A 374 -7.16 14.98 -18.98
N LEU A 375 -6.11 14.14 -19.02
CA LEU A 375 -6.09 12.84 -18.33
C LEU A 375 -6.46 12.99 -16.84
N ARG A 376 -5.86 13.97 -16.15
CA ARG A 376 -6.13 14.23 -14.74
C ARG A 376 -7.58 14.68 -14.48
N ARG A 377 -8.11 15.63 -15.26
CA ARG A 377 -9.46 16.18 -15.04
C ARG A 377 -10.55 15.19 -15.43
N VAL A 378 -10.36 14.43 -16.52
CA VAL A 378 -11.30 13.38 -16.94
C VAL A 378 -11.34 12.25 -15.90
N SER A 379 -10.19 11.74 -15.45
CA SER A 379 -10.16 10.74 -14.38
C SER A 379 -10.72 11.26 -13.06
N GLY A 380 -10.49 12.52 -12.73
CA GLY A 380 -11.12 13.18 -11.58
C GLY A 380 -12.64 13.24 -11.68
N PHE A 381 -13.18 13.59 -12.86
CA PHE A 381 -14.61 13.57 -13.13
C PHE A 381 -15.20 12.16 -13.01
N VAL A 382 -14.54 11.15 -13.60
CA VAL A 382 -14.97 9.74 -13.52
C VAL A 382 -15.09 9.29 -12.07
N ARG A 383 -14.09 9.58 -11.22
CA ARG A 383 -14.13 9.25 -9.79
C ARG A 383 -15.28 9.94 -9.06
N GLN A 384 -15.47 11.24 -9.28
CA GLN A 384 -16.56 11.99 -8.62
C GLN A 384 -17.95 11.52 -9.08
N PHE A 385 -18.10 11.19 -10.36
CA PHE A 385 -19.34 10.63 -10.88
C PHE A 385 -19.61 9.23 -10.31
N ASN A 386 -18.58 8.39 -10.22
CA ASN A 386 -18.70 7.07 -9.60
C ASN A 386 -19.17 7.15 -8.14
N ARG A 387 -18.62 8.10 -7.38
CA ARG A 387 -19.07 8.37 -6.00
C ARG A 387 -20.54 8.81 -5.92
N LEU A 388 -21.00 9.64 -6.85
CA LEU A 388 -22.40 10.03 -6.95
C LEU A 388 -23.30 8.82 -7.16
N VAL A 389 -22.91 7.91 -8.07
CA VAL A 389 -23.66 6.67 -8.34
C VAL A 389 -23.65 5.75 -7.14
N PHE A 390 -22.54 5.58 -6.43
CA PHE A 390 -22.49 4.80 -5.18
C PHE A 390 -23.49 5.31 -4.14
N PHE A 391 -23.60 6.63 -3.93
CA PHE A 391 -24.60 7.19 -3.01
C PHE A 391 -26.04 6.99 -3.49
N ALA A 392 -26.28 7.08 -4.79
CA ALA A 392 -27.59 6.77 -5.37
C ALA A 392 -27.92 5.27 -5.21
N ALA A 393 -26.94 4.38 -5.39
CA ALA A 393 -27.06 2.93 -5.25
C ALA A 393 -27.31 2.50 -3.79
N GLN A 394 -26.69 3.17 -2.82
CA GLN A 394 -26.96 2.95 -1.39
C GLN A 394 -28.42 3.28 -1.06
N LYS A 395 -28.93 4.43 -1.53
CA LYS A 395 -30.34 4.80 -1.33
C LYS A 395 -31.28 3.83 -2.04
N TYR A 396 -30.97 3.46 -3.29
CA TYR A 396 -31.76 2.51 -4.06
C TYR A 396 -31.82 1.13 -3.40
N SER A 397 -30.69 0.62 -2.93
CA SER A 397 -30.64 -0.68 -2.24
C SER A 397 -31.40 -0.64 -0.91
N ALA A 398 -31.28 0.43 -0.13
CA ALA A 398 -32.07 0.61 1.09
C ALA A 398 -33.58 0.65 0.82
N GLU A 399 -34.02 1.42 -0.18
CA GLU A 399 -35.44 1.48 -0.58
C GLU A 399 -35.94 0.12 -1.07
N ARG A 400 -35.22 -0.54 -1.98
CA ARG A 400 -35.61 -1.84 -2.54
C ARG A 400 -35.68 -2.94 -1.47
N ASN A 401 -34.68 -3.00 -0.60
CA ASN A 401 -34.56 -4.05 0.40
C ASN A 401 -35.53 -3.83 1.58
N SER A 402 -36.06 -2.62 1.78
CA SER A 402 -37.08 -2.35 2.80
C SER A 402 -38.44 -2.98 2.51
N VAL A 403 -38.70 -3.35 1.24
CA VAL A 403 -40.00 -3.88 0.76
C VAL A 403 -39.98 -5.41 0.63
N THR A 404 -38.81 -6.05 0.71
CA THR A 404 -38.63 -7.52 0.61
C THR A 404 -38.59 -8.19 1.99
N PHE A 405 -39.24 -9.35 2.13
CA PHE A 405 -39.09 -10.19 3.33
C PHE A 405 -37.62 -10.61 3.47
N LYS A 406 -37.04 -10.42 4.67
CA LYS A 406 -35.60 -10.61 4.97
C LYS A 406 -35.08 -12.00 4.54
N ASN A 407 -34.06 -12.01 3.67
CA ASN A 407 -32.88 -12.91 3.60
C ASN A 407 -32.30 -12.99 2.17
N ASP A 408 -30.97 -13.07 2.05
CA ASP A 408 -30.08 -13.41 0.90
C ASP A 408 -30.30 -12.83 -0.52
N ASN A 409 -31.48 -12.28 -0.84
CA ASN A 409 -31.82 -11.71 -2.15
C ASN A 409 -31.99 -10.18 -2.13
N ASP A 410 -31.60 -9.56 -1.02
CA ASP A 410 -31.35 -8.13 -0.95
C ASP A 410 -30.43 -7.73 -2.10
N ILE A 411 -30.81 -6.69 -2.85
CA ILE A 411 -29.88 -6.12 -3.81
C ILE A 411 -28.66 -5.64 -3.02
N ASN A 412 -27.50 -6.19 -3.32
CA ASN A 412 -26.26 -5.68 -2.74
C ASN A 412 -25.88 -4.35 -3.41
N LEU A 413 -24.90 -3.67 -2.84
CA LEU A 413 -24.47 -2.37 -3.33
C LEU A 413 -23.93 -2.44 -4.77
N GLN A 414 -23.25 -3.52 -5.12
CA GLN A 414 -22.69 -3.71 -6.46
C GLN A 414 -23.80 -3.86 -7.52
N ASP A 415 -24.77 -4.74 -7.27
CA ASP A 415 -25.92 -4.95 -8.16
C ASP A 415 -26.77 -3.67 -8.29
N ALA A 416 -26.85 -2.86 -7.23
CA ALA A 416 -27.47 -1.54 -7.26
C ALA A 416 -26.70 -0.57 -8.15
N CYS A 417 -25.36 -0.57 -8.11
CA CYS A 417 -24.53 0.19 -9.03
C CYS A 417 -24.73 -0.28 -10.48
N TYR A 418 -24.72 -1.60 -10.76
CA TYR A 418 -25.02 -2.12 -12.10
C TYR A 418 -26.39 -1.66 -12.59
N THR A 419 -27.41 -1.67 -11.72
CA THR A 419 -28.75 -1.24 -12.09
C THR A 419 -28.75 0.22 -12.57
N ILE A 420 -28.05 1.10 -11.85
CA ILE A 420 -27.97 2.52 -12.19
C ILE A 420 -27.13 2.74 -13.44
N TYR A 421 -25.96 2.13 -13.55
CA TYR A 421 -25.09 2.32 -14.71
C TYR A 421 -25.67 1.75 -16.01
N ASN A 422 -26.32 0.58 -15.96
CA ASN A 422 -27.03 0.04 -17.11
C ASN A 422 -28.14 0.98 -17.58
N ALA A 423 -28.89 1.59 -16.64
CA ALA A 423 -29.89 2.59 -16.99
C ALA A 423 -29.29 3.86 -17.63
N LEU A 424 -28.01 4.15 -17.39
CA LEU A 424 -27.25 5.23 -18.03
C LEU A 424 -26.60 4.82 -19.36
N GLY A 425 -26.75 3.57 -19.81
CA GLY A 425 -26.26 3.09 -21.10
C GLY A 425 -24.82 2.58 -21.11
N LEU A 426 -24.22 2.29 -19.95
CA LEU A 426 -22.86 1.76 -19.87
C LEU A 426 -22.81 0.25 -20.18
N THR A 427 -21.71 -0.22 -20.74
CA THR A 427 -21.46 -1.66 -20.96
C THR A 427 -20.93 -2.32 -19.69
N ASP A 428 -21.11 -3.65 -19.55
CA ASP A 428 -20.59 -4.41 -18.40
C ASP A 428 -19.09 -4.16 -18.15
N ALA A 429 -18.26 -4.13 -19.20
CA ALA A 429 -16.84 -3.84 -19.07
C ALA A 429 -16.52 -2.44 -18.51
N GLN A 430 -17.33 -1.43 -18.87
CA GLN A 430 -17.20 -0.08 -18.32
C GLN A 430 -17.64 -0.06 -16.85
N ILE A 431 -18.73 -0.76 -16.51
CA ILE A 431 -19.23 -0.87 -15.15
C ILE A 431 -18.21 -1.56 -14.24
N ASP A 432 -17.65 -2.68 -14.69
CA ASP A 432 -16.61 -3.43 -13.96
C ASP A 432 -15.42 -2.52 -13.64
N SER A 433 -14.96 -1.73 -14.62
CA SER A 433 -13.85 -0.79 -14.42
C SER A 433 -14.19 0.38 -13.48
N LEU A 434 -15.45 0.81 -13.42
CA LEU A 434 -15.89 1.81 -12.43
C LEU A 434 -15.97 1.21 -11.02
N LEU A 435 -16.36 -0.06 -10.91
CA LEU A 435 -16.45 -0.75 -9.62
C LEU A 435 -15.07 -1.03 -9.00
N THR A 436 -13.99 -1.11 -9.79
CA THR A 436 -12.61 -1.22 -9.26
C THR A 436 -12.11 0.04 -8.57
N LEU A 437 -12.72 1.20 -8.84
CA LEU A 437 -12.45 2.43 -8.09
C LEU A 437 -12.88 2.32 -6.61
N GLY A 438 -13.71 1.32 -6.28
CA GLY A 438 -14.28 1.11 -4.96
C GLY A 438 -15.33 2.17 -4.60
N ALA A 439 -16.06 1.93 -3.50
CA ALA A 439 -16.64 3.04 -2.78
C ALA A 439 -15.46 3.78 -2.13
N GLU A 440 -15.37 5.10 -2.22
CA GLU A 440 -14.38 5.86 -1.44
C GLU A 440 -14.70 5.67 0.07
N VAL A 441 -14.10 4.65 0.69
CA VAL A 441 -14.30 4.26 2.10
C VAL A 441 -13.89 5.39 3.05
N GLY A 442 -13.04 6.32 2.60
CA GLY A 442 -12.55 7.45 3.39
C GLY A 442 -13.55 8.58 3.68
N SER A 443 -14.87 8.33 3.72
CA SER A 443 -15.84 9.38 4.08
C SER A 443 -16.93 9.01 5.08
N THR A 444 -17.13 7.74 5.39
CA THR A 444 -17.85 7.36 6.61
C THR A 444 -16.88 7.49 7.77
N LYS A 445 -16.83 8.70 8.35
CA LYS A 445 -16.15 8.96 9.62
C LYS A 445 -16.62 7.91 10.65
N LEU A 446 -15.81 6.87 10.87
CA LEU A 446 -15.87 6.06 12.09
C LEU A 446 -15.44 6.93 13.29
N LYS A 447 -14.79 8.08 13.03
CA LYS A 447 -14.55 9.14 14.00
C LYS A 447 -15.88 9.72 14.50
N GLY A 448 -16.23 9.41 15.75
CA GLY A 448 -17.16 10.21 16.55
C GLY A 448 -16.75 11.68 16.59
N ALA A 449 -17.59 12.55 17.16
CA ALA A 449 -17.37 14.00 17.24
C ALA A 449 -16.10 14.35 18.07
N ARG A 450 -14.92 14.24 17.45
CA ARG A 450 -13.65 14.77 17.96
C ARG A 450 -13.40 16.16 17.39
N ASP A 451 -12.58 16.91 18.11
CA ASP A 451 -12.03 18.15 17.60
C ASP A 451 -11.28 17.89 16.27
N PRO A 452 -11.38 18.81 15.31
CA PRO A 452 -10.72 18.68 14.02
C PRO A 452 -9.20 18.78 14.18
N GLU A 453 -8.53 17.63 14.07
CA GLU A 453 -7.07 17.53 14.03
C GLU A 453 -6.51 17.91 12.64
N PRO A 454 -5.27 18.42 12.57
CA PRO A 454 -4.54 18.56 11.31
C PRO A 454 -4.40 17.22 10.60
N ASP A 455 -4.48 17.25 9.28
CA ASP A 455 -4.37 16.07 8.43
C ASP A 455 -2.92 15.56 8.37
N SER A 456 -2.73 14.24 8.48
CA SER A 456 -1.43 13.54 8.42
C SER A 456 -0.85 13.39 7.00
N TYR A 457 -1.63 13.67 5.95
CA TYR A 457 -1.24 13.59 4.54
C TYR A 457 -0.75 12.20 4.05
N HIS A 458 -1.47 11.14 4.39
CA HIS A 458 -1.41 9.83 3.71
C HIS A 458 -2.17 9.84 2.37
N GLU A 459 -1.63 10.58 1.41
CA GLU A 459 -2.26 10.79 0.10
C GLU A 459 -2.29 9.51 -0.76
N PHE A 460 -1.31 8.61 -0.61
CA PHE A 460 -1.22 7.40 -1.44
C PHE A 460 -2.26 6.39 -0.99
N GLN A 461 -2.36 6.22 0.33
CA GLN A 461 -3.46 5.48 0.93
C GLN A 461 -4.81 6.00 0.44
N ARG A 462 -5.04 7.32 0.44
CA ARG A 462 -6.35 7.90 0.14
C ARG A 462 -6.72 7.93 -1.36
N ARG A 463 -5.74 8.04 -2.26
CA ARG A 463 -6.00 8.29 -3.70
C ARG A 463 -5.48 7.21 -4.63
N GLY A 464 -4.46 6.47 -4.19
CA GLY A 464 -3.76 5.48 -4.99
C GLY A 464 -3.15 6.04 -6.27
N LEU A 465 -3.08 5.22 -7.33
CA LEU A 465 -2.44 5.56 -8.61
C LEU A 465 -3.44 5.49 -9.77
N THR A 466 -3.10 6.20 -10.85
CA THR A 466 -3.81 6.08 -12.13
C THR A 466 -2.83 5.79 -13.25
N LEU A 467 -3.12 4.77 -14.04
CA LEU A 467 -2.25 4.25 -15.09
C LEU A 467 -2.94 4.40 -16.43
N TYR A 468 -2.21 4.81 -17.46
CA TYR A 468 -2.72 4.90 -18.83
C TYR A 468 -1.77 4.15 -19.76
N GLN A 469 -2.30 3.25 -20.57
CA GLN A 469 -1.58 2.57 -21.64
C GLN A 469 -2.20 2.94 -22.99
N PHE A 470 -1.36 3.26 -23.97
CA PHE A 470 -1.80 3.65 -25.30
C PHE A 470 -1.70 2.45 -26.22
N THR A 471 -2.80 2.13 -26.91
CA THR A 471 -2.86 0.96 -27.79
C THR A 471 -3.39 1.36 -29.15
N ASN A 472 -2.61 1.03 -30.19
CA ASN A 472 -2.99 1.18 -31.59
C ASN A 472 -3.17 -0.21 -32.20
N THR A 473 -4.28 -0.44 -32.93
CA THR A 473 -4.50 -1.68 -33.67
C THR A 473 -5.12 -1.37 -35.02
N GLU A 474 -4.92 -2.27 -36.00
CA GLU A 474 -5.52 -2.14 -37.34
C GLU A 474 -7.05 -2.12 -37.29
N LYS A 475 -7.67 -2.74 -36.27
CA LYS A 475 -9.14 -2.76 -36.08
C LYS A 475 -9.73 -1.37 -35.81
N HIS A 476 -8.91 -0.42 -35.36
CA HIS A 476 -9.33 0.95 -35.09
C HIS A 476 -8.23 1.94 -35.54
N ASP A 477 -7.85 1.86 -36.80
CA ASP A 477 -6.70 2.60 -37.36
C ASP A 477 -6.73 4.12 -37.10
N LEU A 478 -7.91 4.74 -37.11
CA LEU A 478 -8.07 6.19 -36.88
C LEU A 478 -8.15 6.60 -35.40
N ARG A 479 -7.91 5.67 -34.46
CA ARG A 479 -8.00 5.92 -33.03
C ARG A 479 -6.89 5.22 -32.25
N THR A 480 -6.38 5.90 -31.24
CA THR A 480 -5.60 5.32 -30.16
C THR A 480 -6.51 5.08 -28.96
N ASN A 481 -6.55 3.85 -28.46
CA ASN A 481 -7.22 3.57 -27.19
C ASN A 481 -6.30 4.01 -26.05
N ILE A 482 -6.82 4.85 -25.17
CA ILE A 482 -6.15 5.30 -23.94
C ILE A 482 -6.74 4.46 -22.82
N ASN A 483 -6.18 3.27 -22.65
CA ASN A 483 -6.61 2.30 -21.66
C ASN A 483 -6.19 2.77 -20.27
N ALA A 484 -7.15 3.21 -19.46
CA ALA A 484 -6.95 3.57 -18.07
C ALA A 484 -7.14 2.36 -17.16
N ALA A 485 -6.33 2.31 -16.10
CA ALA A 485 -6.51 1.47 -14.94
C ALA A 485 -6.29 2.27 -13.66
N PHE A 486 -6.95 1.85 -12.58
CA PHE A 486 -6.93 2.55 -11.31
C PHE A 486 -6.48 1.61 -10.20
N PHE A 487 -5.32 1.90 -9.60
CA PHE A 487 -4.96 1.29 -8.33
C PHE A 487 -5.56 2.17 -7.23
N ALA A 488 -6.86 2.02 -6.97
CA ALA A 488 -7.61 2.94 -6.10
C ALA A 488 -7.80 2.41 -4.67
N VAL A 489 -7.80 1.09 -4.48
CA VAL A 489 -8.03 0.45 -3.18
C VAL A 489 -6.72 -0.16 -2.68
N THR A 490 -6.08 0.55 -1.75
CA THR A 490 -4.95 0.01 -0.98
C THR A 490 -5.42 -1.09 -0.03
N PRO A 491 -4.53 -2.00 0.42
CA PRO A 491 -4.85 -3.00 1.43
C PRO A 491 -5.44 -2.40 2.70
N GLU A 492 -4.95 -1.25 3.15
CA GLU A 492 -5.45 -0.57 4.33
C GLU A 492 -6.88 -0.08 4.13
N ASN A 493 -7.20 0.54 2.99
CA ASN A 493 -8.58 0.95 2.70
C ASN A 493 -9.51 -0.25 2.49
N TYR A 494 -9.01 -1.35 1.93
CA TYR A 494 -9.76 -2.60 1.88
C TYR A 494 -10.08 -3.11 3.29
N LEU A 495 -9.11 -3.09 4.20
CA LEU A 495 -9.33 -3.50 5.58
C LEU A 495 -10.33 -2.56 6.29
N LEU A 496 -10.21 -1.24 6.11
CA LEU A 496 -11.15 -0.26 6.65
C LEU A 496 -12.58 -0.48 6.12
N ASP A 497 -12.75 -0.89 4.85
CA ASP A 497 -14.06 -1.25 4.30
C ASP A 497 -14.68 -2.45 5.04
N ILE A 498 -13.86 -3.46 5.35
CA ILE A 498 -14.29 -4.61 6.15
C ILE A 498 -14.62 -4.18 7.59
N VAL A 499 -13.75 -3.40 8.23
CA VAL A 499 -13.96 -2.88 9.60
C VAL A 499 -15.23 -2.03 9.69
N SER A 500 -15.59 -1.27 8.65
CA SER A 500 -16.83 -0.49 8.62
C SER A 500 -18.11 -1.36 8.67
N LYS A 501 -18.00 -2.66 8.38
CA LYS A 501 -19.13 -3.62 8.30
C LYS A 501 -19.08 -4.69 9.39
N ALA A 502 -17.91 -4.96 9.96
CA ALA A 502 -17.65 -6.06 10.88
C ALA A 502 -16.61 -5.64 11.94
N ASN A 503 -16.56 -6.33 13.07
CA ASN A 503 -15.42 -6.22 13.98
C ASN A 503 -14.31 -7.16 13.51
N VAL A 504 -13.06 -6.72 13.54
CA VAL A 504 -11.92 -7.49 13.02
C VAL A 504 -10.94 -7.82 14.14
N LEU A 505 -10.50 -9.08 14.20
CA LEU A 505 -9.44 -9.56 15.08
C LEU A 505 -8.26 -10.06 14.24
N GLY A 506 -7.16 -9.31 14.24
CA GLY A 506 -5.91 -9.70 13.58
C GLY A 506 -4.99 -10.47 14.53
N LEU A 507 -4.59 -11.68 14.14
CA LEU A 507 -3.72 -12.56 14.92
C LEU A 507 -2.41 -12.84 14.17
N SER A 508 -1.26 -12.44 14.71
CA SER A 508 0.04 -12.83 14.15
C SER A 508 1.17 -12.62 15.17
N ALA A 509 2.24 -13.40 15.09
CA ALA A 509 3.43 -13.18 15.93
C ALA A 509 4.10 -11.83 15.66
N THR A 510 3.90 -11.26 14.46
CA THR A 510 4.50 -10.02 14.00
C THR A 510 3.45 -8.97 13.64
N ALA A 511 2.23 -9.08 14.19
CA ALA A 511 1.10 -8.20 13.89
C ALA A 511 1.40 -6.70 14.10
N LYS A 512 2.26 -6.38 15.08
CA LYS A 512 2.63 -5.01 15.47
C LYS A 512 3.98 -4.54 14.95
N VAL A 513 4.66 -5.31 14.09
CA VAL A 513 5.93 -4.83 13.51
C VAL A 513 5.62 -3.62 12.61
N PRO A 514 6.25 -2.45 12.83
CA PRO A 514 5.90 -1.21 12.15
C PRO A 514 6.59 -1.12 10.78
N THR A 515 6.05 -1.85 9.79
CA THR A 515 6.46 -1.77 8.39
C THR A 515 5.26 -1.51 7.50
N VAL A 516 5.39 -0.58 6.55
CA VAL A 516 4.37 -0.32 5.53
C VAL A 516 4.56 -1.16 4.26
N LEU A 517 5.60 -2.00 4.20
CA LEU A 517 5.88 -2.86 3.04
C LEU A 517 5.17 -4.20 3.19
N ASP A 518 5.51 -4.94 4.25
CA ASP A 518 5.05 -6.32 4.43
C ASP A 518 4.04 -6.51 5.56
N ASN A 519 3.58 -5.41 6.18
CA ASN A 519 2.47 -5.35 7.13
C ASN A 519 1.62 -4.10 6.82
N TYR A 520 0.39 -4.04 7.33
CA TYR A 520 -0.47 -2.85 7.17
C TYR A 520 0.19 -1.61 7.76
N ASP A 521 -0.06 -0.46 7.15
CA ASP A 521 0.32 0.84 7.74
C ASP A 521 -0.49 1.08 9.01
N LEU A 522 0.09 0.66 10.15
CA LEU A 522 -0.55 0.72 11.46
C LEU A 522 -0.75 2.16 11.94
N ASP A 523 0.12 3.09 11.51
CA ASP A 523 0.00 4.50 11.86
C ASP A 523 -1.22 5.10 11.16
N TYR A 524 -1.39 4.83 9.86
CA TYR A 524 -2.59 5.21 9.11
C TYR A 524 -3.88 4.56 9.66
N LEU A 525 -3.86 3.26 9.97
CA LEU A 525 -5.03 2.59 10.57
C LEU A 525 -5.38 3.16 11.95
N THR A 526 -4.38 3.49 12.77
CA THR A 526 -4.57 4.11 14.08
C THR A 526 -5.17 5.52 13.94
N GLU A 527 -4.73 6.30 12.95
CA GLU A 527 -5.30 7.61 12.67
C GLU A 527 -6.78 7.52 12.24
N GLU A 528 -7.12 6.59 11.35
CA GLU A 528 -8.48 6.46 10.81
C GLU A 528 -9.47 5.87 11.86
N LEU A 529 -9.02 4.93 12.70
CA LEU A 529 -9.87 4.25 13.70
C LEU A 529 -9.83 4.88 15.10
N GLY A 530 -8.75 5.57 15.46
CA GLY A 530 -8.57 6.16 16.79
C GLY A 530 -8.70 5.13 17.91
N ALA A 531 -9.63 5.35 18.85
CA ALA A 531 -9.87 4.44 19.97
C ALA A 531 -10.43 3.07 19.55
N ALA A 532 -10.96 2.95 18.32
CA ALA A 532 -11.46 1.69 17.79
C ALA A 532 -10.34 0.74 17.32
N PHE A 533 -9.09 1.20 17.31
CA PHE A 533 -7.91 0.37 17.15
C PHE A 533 -7.43 -0.13 18.53
N ILE A 534 -7.61 -1.43 18.80
CA ILE A 534 -7.46 -2.02 20.12
C ILE A 534 -6.20 -2.89 20.19
N ASP A 535 -5.41 -2.70 21.25
CA ASP A 535 -4.34 -3.63 21.61
C ASP A 535 -4.91 -4.82 22.40
N GLY A 536 -4.81 -6.03 21.84
CA GLY A 536 -5.27 -7.27 22.47
C GLY A 536 -4.34 -7.83 23.55
N ARG A 537 -3.06 -7.44 23.62
CA ARG A 537 -2.07 -8.01 24.57
C ARG A 537 -2.39 -7.68 26.03
N PRO A 538 -2.79 -6.44 26.38
CA PRO A 538 -3.23 -6.09 27.73
C PRO A 538 -4.40 -6.95 28.22
N LEU A 539 -5.29 -7.37 27.31
CA LEU A 539 -6.50 -8.17 27.55
C LEU A 539 -6.23 -9.67 27.76
N LEU A 540 -4.97 -10.11 27.74
CA LEU A 540 -4.62 -11.51 28.04
C LEU A 540 -4.67 -11.78 29.55
N THR A 541 -5.13 -12.97 29.91
CA THR A 541 -5.09 -13.48 31.28
C THR A 541 -3.66 -13.64 31.79
N SER A 542 -3.45 -13.53 33.10
CA SER A 542 -2.11 -13.68 33.71
C SER A 542 -1.47 -15.04 33.42
N ALA A 543 -2.28 -16.10 33.29
CA ALA A 543 -1.80 -17.42 32.94
C ALA A 543 -1.26 -17.48 31.49
N THR A 544 -1.95 -16.87 30.53
CA THR A 544 -1.47 -16.80 29.14
C THR A 544 -0.23 -15.90 29.04
N LYS A 545 -0.18 -14.80 29.80
CA LYS A 545 1.02 -13.96 29.89
C LYS A 545 2.23 -14.76 30.41
N ALA A 546 2.04 -15.63 31.41
CA ALA A 546 3.08 -16.55 31.88
C ALA A 546 3.46 -17.63 30.85
N GLU A 547 2.50 -18.14 30.05
CA GLU A 547 2.78 -19.09 28.96
C GLU A 547 3.69 -18.46 27.88
N PHE A 548 3.53 -17.16 27.63
CA PHE A 548 4.30 -16.40 26.64
C PHE A 548 5.72 -16.08 27.11
N ASP A 549 6.03 -16.26 28.40
CA ASP A 549 7.37 -16.05 28.96
C ASP A 549 8.27 -17.27 28.69
N TYR A 550 8.71 -17.39 27.44
CA TYR A 550 9.63 -18.45 27.01
C TYR A 550 11.00 -18.36 27.72
N ALA A 551 11.45 -17.15 28.07
CA ALA A 551 12.73 -16.95 28.74
C ALA A 551 12.74 -17.62 30.12
N HIS A 552 11.71 -17.37 30.93
CA HIS A 552 11.56 -18.01 32.23
C HIS A 552 11.43 -19.53 32.11
N ARG A 553 10.66 -20.03 31.13
CA ARG A 553 10.46 -21.47 30.91
C ARG A 553 11.74 -22.20 30.51
N TYR A 554 12.55 -21.58 29.64
CA TYR A 554 13.85 -22.11 29.25
C TYR A 554 14.78 -22.17 30.47
N GLN A 555 14.83 -21.10 31.26
CA GLN A 555 15.64 -21.04 32.48
C GLN A 555 15.26 -22.14 33.48
N GLN A 556 13.98 -22.34 33.77
CA GLN A 556 13.51 -23.38 34.70
C GLN A 556 13.85 -24.81 34.24
N SER A 557 13.87 -25.02 32.92
CA SER A 557 14.15 -26.33 32.31
C SER A 557 15.64 -26.53 32.04
N GLY A 558 16.48 -25.52 32.30
CA GLY A 558 17.91 -25.55 31.98
C GLY A 558 18.18 -25.68 30.47
N VAL A 559 17.38 -24.98 29.66
CA VAL A 559 17.58 -24.75 28.23
C VAL A 559 18.25 -23.39 28.06
N THR A 560 19.27 -23.34 27.22
CA THR A 560 20.06 -22.13 26.94
C THR A 560 20.10 -21.87 25.46
N VAL A 561 20.19 -20.58 25.07
CA VAL A 561 20.35 -20.18 23.68
C VAL A 561 21.63 -19.39 23.53
N THR A 562 22.48 -19.81 22.60
CA THR A 562 23.68 -19.08 22.20
C THR A 562 23.50 -18.51 20.80
N ALA A 563 23.88 -17.24 20.62
CA ALA A 563 23.99 -16.65 19.30
C ALA A 563 25.47 -16.36 19.00
N GLU A 564 25.90 -16.67 17.78
CA GLU A 564 27.28 -16.45 17.31
C GLU A 564 27.31 -15.82 15.91
N LEU A 565 28.41 -15.12 15.61
CA LEU A 565 28.69 -14.63 14.26
C LEU A 565 29.23 -15.76 13.38
N ALA A 566 28.73 -15.85 12.15
CA ALA A 566 29.33 -16.68 11.10
C ALA A 566 30.71 -16.15 10.72
N SER A 567 31.61 -17.07 10.37
CA SER A 567 33.00 -16.83 10.01
C SER A 567 33.16 -15.78 8.90
N ILE A 568 34.13 -14.87 9.09
CA ILE A 568 34.57 -13.88 8.10
C ILE A 568 35.88 -14.27 7.40
N GLN A 569 36.29 -15.53 7.52
CA GLN A 569 37.56 -16.01 6.95
C GLN A 569 37.52 -16.06 5.40
N GLU A 570 38.69 -16.24 4.79
CA GLU A 570 38.79 -16.28 3.32
C GLU A 570 38.63 -17.68 2.73
N THR A 571 38.83 -18.73 3.53
CA THR A 571 38.82 -20.13 3.06
C THR A 571 38.08 -21.07 4.02
N ILE A 572 37.65 -22.22 3.48
CA ILE A 572 37.03 -23.32 4.24
C ILE A 572 38.02 -23.85 5.26
N GLY A 573 39.30 -24.03 4.88
CA GLY A 573 40.33 -24.51 5.80
C GLY A 573 40.58 -23.59 7.00
N GLN A 574 40.63 -22.27 6.77
CA GLN A 574 40.76 -21.28 7.87
C GLN A 574 39.55 -21.30 8.80
N THR A 575 38.36 -21.38 8.21
CA THR A 575 37.10 -21.47 8.97
C THR A 575 37.09 -22.71 9.88
N LEU A 576 37.46 -23.86 9.33
CA LEU A 576 37.52 -25.12 10.09
C LEU A 576 38.57 -25.05 11.21
N ALA A 577 39.77 -24.55 10.93
CA ALA A 577 40.83 -24.43 11.93
C ALA A 577 40.40 -23.54 13.11
N ASN A 578 39.71 -22.42 12.83
CA ASN A 578 39.21 -21.53 13.87
C ASN A 578 38.12 -22.17 14.73
N ARG A 579 37.17 -22.89 14.12
CA ARG A 579 36.11 -23.61 14.86
C ARG A 579 36.70 -24.71 15.75
N LEU A 580 37.64 -25.50 15.23
CA LEU A 580 38.35 -26.51 16.02
C LEU A 580 39.08 -25.89 17.20
N ALA A 581 39.82 -24.79 16.99
CA ALA A 581 40.51 -24.08 18.04
C ALA A 581 39.55 -23.51 19.11
N ALA A 582 38.42 -22.92 18.69
CA ALA A 582 37.41 -22.38 19.59
C ALA A 582 36.76 -23.48 20.47
N MET A 583 36.63 -24.70 19.95
CA MET A 583 36.11 -25.86 20.69
C MET A 583 37.19 -26.63 21.46
N GLY A 584 38.46 -26.20 21.41
CA GLY A 584 39.58 -26.93 22.03
C GLY A 584 39.87 -28.29 21.39
N LEU A 585 39.44 -28.51 20.15
CA LEU A 585 39.66 -29.73 19.38
C LEU A 585 41.01 -29.69 18.66
N PRO A 586 41.67 -30.84 18.47
CA PRO A 586 42.96 -30.90 17.78
C PRO A 586 42.84 -30.44 16.32
N ALA A 587 43.84 -29.69 15.86
CA ALA A 587 43.92 -29.29 14.47
C ALA A 587 44.08 -30.51 13.54
N ILE A 588 43.62 -30.38 12.31
CA ILE A 588 43.79 -31.41 11.29
C ILE A 588 45.25 -31.42 10.83
N HIS A 589 45.97 -32.49 11.19
CA HIS A 589 47.39 -32.70 10.84
C HIS A 589 47.59 -33.75 9.75
N ASP A 590 46.59 -34.58 9.48
CA ASP A 590 46.65 -35.61 8.45
C ASP A 590 46.77 -34.99 7.04
N ALA A 591 47.70 -35.52 6.24
CA ALA A 591 48.02 -34.98 4.93
C ALA A 591 46.88 -35.17 3.92
N GLN A 592 46.18 -36.31 3.96
CA GLN A 592 45.06 -36.58 3.06
C GLN A 592 43.85 -35.70 3.39
N GLN A 593 43.56 -35.50 4.67
CA GLN A 593 42.50 -34.60 5.13
C GLN A 593 42.77 -33.15 4.73
N ARG A 594 44.03 -32.68 4.83
CA ARG A 594 44.43 -31.35 4.35
C ARG A 594 44.30 -31.20 2.84
N GLU A 595 44.62 -32.24 2.08
CA GLU A 595 44.46 -32.24 0.61
C GLU A 595 42.99 -32.13 0.20
N ILE A 596 42.08 -32.84 0.89
CA ILE A 596 40.64 -32.73 0.65
C ILE A 596 40.17 -31.28 0.85
N ILE A 597 40.56 -30.64 1.97
CA ILE A 597 40.19 -29.25 2.27
C ILE A 597 40.74 -28.29 1.20
N ALA A 598 42.01 -28.45 0.79
CA ALA A 598 42.63 -27.61 -0.23
C ALA A 598 41.94 -27.75 -1.61
N ARG A 599 41.44 -28.96 -1.94
CA ARG A 599 40.65 -29.19 -3.15
C ARG A 599 39.31 -28.48 -3.09
N LEU A 600 38.60 -28.53 -1.96
CA LEU A 600 37.34 -27.81 -1.77
C LEU A 600 37.52 -26.29 -1.89
N ASP A 601 38.57 -25.75 -1.28
CA ASP A 601 38.93 -24.33 -1.41
C ASP A 601 39.21 -23.93 -2.86
N SER A 602 39.92 -24.78 -3.61
CA SER A 602 40.21 -24.54 -5.03
C SER A 602 38.94 -24.54 -5.87
N HIS A 603 38.03 -25.49 -5.64
CA HIS A 603 36.77 -25.58 -6.39
C HIS A 603 35.83 -24.40 -6.08
N LEU A 604 35.79 -23.92 -4.83
CA LEU A 604 35.08 -22.69 -4.48
C LEU A 604 35.62 -21.48 -5.25
N VAL A 605 36.94 -21.31 -5.29
CA VAL A 605 37.58 -20.20 -6.04
C VAL A 605 37.28 -20.29 -7.53
N GLU A 606 37.34 -21.48 -8.11
CA GLU A 606 37.00 -21.70 -9.53
C GLU A 606 35.54 -21.34 -9.81
N THR A 607 34.61 -21.83 -9.00
CA THR A 607 33.17 -21.53 -9.14
C THR A 607 32.93 -20.03 -9.10
N VAL A 608 33.47 -19.32 -8.10
CA VAL A 608 33.28 -17.87 -7.95
C VAL A 608 33.89 -17.08 -9.12
N ARG A 609 35.03 -17.51 -9.68
CA ARG A 609 35.65 -16.85 -10.85
C ARG A 609 34.77 -16.88 -12.09
N THR A 610 33.87 -17.86 -12.22
CA THR A 610 32.94 -17.94 -13.36
C THR A 610 31.79 -16.91 -13.28
N ILE A 611 31.57 -16.28 -12.13
CA ILE A 611 30.54 -15.27 -11.95
C ILE A 611 30.93 -14.00 -12.72
N LYS A 612 30.27 -13.77 -13.86
CA LYS A 612 30.34 -12.53 -14.64
C LYS A 612 29.16 -11.66 -14.26
N ASN A 613 29.41 -10.43 -13.83
CA ASN A 613 28.34 -9.52 -13.44
C ASN A 613 28.35 -8.28 -14.35
N GLU A 614 27.30 -8.13 -15.18
CA GLU A 614 27.15 -7.01 -16.11
C GLU A 614 26.75 -5.70 -15.43
N THR A 615 26.42 -5.75 -14.12
CA THR A 615 25.75 -4.67 -13.37
C THR A 615 26.57 -4.06 -12.22
N ALA A 616 27.75 -4.60 -11.89
CA ALA A 616 28.62 -4.05 -10.83
C ALA A 616 29.67 -3.06 -11.39
N SER A 617 30.09 -2.08 -10.59
CA SER A 617 31.17 -1.14 -10.92
C SER A 617 32.53 -1.82 -11.14
N SER A 618 32.73 -3.02 -10.57
CA SER A 618 33.87 -3.92 -10.82
C SER A 618 33.45 -5.39 -10.69
N SER A 619 34.06 -6.29 -11.48
CA SER A 619 33.80 -7.74 -11.38
C SER A 619 34.35 -8.36 -10.09
N LEU A 620 35.37 -7.74 -9.49
CA LEU A 620 36.07 -8.23 -8.29
C LEU A 620 35.22 -8.08 -7.02
N ASP A 621 34.52 -6.95 -6.85
CA ASP A 621 33.67 -6.72 -5.67
C ASP A 621 32.51 -7.72 -5.60
N SER A 622 31.93 -8.05 -6.76
CA SER A 622 30.86 -9.04 -6.85
C SER A 622 31.34 -10.45 -6.51
N GLN A 623 32.55 -10.83 -6.95
CA GLN A 623 33.12 -12.14 -6.65
C GLN A 623 33.40 -12.29 -5.15
N ALA A 624 33.97 -11.24 -4.52
CA ALA A 624 34.19 -11.21 -3.08
C ALA A 624 32.89 -11.37 -2.29
N TYR A 625 31.81 -10.70 -2.71
CA TYR A 625 30.48 -10.82 -2.09
C TYR A 625 29.97 -12.27 -2.07
N TYR A 626 29.94 -12.95 -3.23
CA TYR A 626 29.46 -14.34 -3.29
C TYR A 626 30.38 -15.31 -2.55
N LYS A 627 31.71 -15.11 -2.62
CA LYS A 627 32.67 -15.92 -1.86
C LYS A 627 32.41 -15.85 -0.36
N LYS A 628 32.18 -14.64 0.18
CA LYS A 628 31.84 -14.43 1.60
C LYS A 628 30.55 -15.18 1.98
N GLY A 629 29.55 -15.16 1.10
CA GLY A 629 28.30 -15.91 1.29
C GLY A 629 28.50 -17.43 1.38
N TYR A 630 29.31 -18.01 0.52
CA TYR A 630 29.66 -19.44 0.59
C TYR A 630 30.43 -19.79 1.85
N ILE A 631 31.44 -19.00 2.24
CA ILE A 631 32.22 -19.28 3.44
C ILE A 631 31.33 -19.24 4.69
N ALA A 632 30.43 -18.26 4.80
CA ALA A 632 29.50 -18.20 5.91
C ALA A 632 28.54 -19.41 5.96
N LEU A 633 28.07 -19.89 4.80
CA LEU A 633 27.32 -21.15 4.73
C LEU A 633 28.17 -22.35 5.16
N PHE A 634 29.39 -22.49 4.67
CA PHE A 634 30.22 -23.64 5.00
C PHE A 634 30.67 -23.62 6.46
N ASP A 635 30.82 -22.45 7.07
CA ASP A 635 30.98 -22.31 8.52
C ASP A 635 29.78 -22.91 9.28
N SER A 636 28.55 -22.68 8.81
CA SER A 636 27.37 -23.29 9.43
C SER A 636 27.34 -24.82 9.30
N PHE A 637 27.86 -25.37 8.20
CA PHE A 637 28.03 -26.82 8.05
C PHE A 637 29.05 -27.36 9.05
N ILE A 638 30.20 -26.71 9.16
CA ILE A 638 31.25 -27.08 10.13
C ILE A 638 30.69 -27.02 11.56
N PHE A 639 29.98 -25.94 11.89
CA PHE A 639 29.36 -25.75 13.19
C PHE A 639 28.38 -26.88 13.54
N PHE A 640 27.51 -27.26 12.60
CA PHE A 640 26.60 -28.39 12.77
C PHE A 640 27.36 -29.72 12.93
N LEU A 641 28.28 -30.03 12.02
CA LEU A 641 28.95 -31.32 11.97
C LEU A 641 29.85 -31.59 13.20
N LEU A 642 30.43 -30.55 13.81
CA LEU A 642 31.30 -30.68 15.00
C LEU A 642 30.55 -31.04 16.28
N ASP A 643 29.22 -30.89 16.32
CA ASP A 643 28.40 -31.18 17.50
C ASP A 643 27.46 -32.36 17.22
N ALA A 644 27.81 -33.53 17.75
CA ALA A 644 27.05 -34.76 17.54
C ALA A 644 25.67 -34.76 18.23
N GLU A 645 25.45 -33.88 19.21
CA GLU A 645 24.14 -33.73 19.88
C GLU A 645 23.14 -32.94 19.02
N LYS A 646 23.60 -32.31 17.93
CA LYS A 646 22.73 -31.62 16.97
C LYS A 646 22.21 -32.59 15.90
N THR A 647 21.00 -33.10 16.06
CA THR A 647 20.24 -33.92 15.11
C THR A 647 19.62 -33.13 13.96
N SER A 648 19.24 -31.85 14.15
CA SER A 648 18.51 -31.08 13.14
C SER A 648 18.87 -29.59 13.13
N PHE A 649 19.22 -29.08 11.95
CA PHE A 649 19.70 -27.71 11.78
C PHE A 649 19.15 -27.07 10.51
N LEU A 650 18.82 -25.78 10.54
CA LEU A 650 18.26 -25.05 9.39
C LEU A 650 19.16 -23.91 8.91
N GLY A 651 19.60 -23.95 7.66
CA GLY A 651 20.22 -22.84 6.97
C GLY A 651 19.24 -22.07 6.08
N LEU A 652 19.11 -20.77 6.32
CA LEU A 652 18.31 -19.85 5.50
C LEU A 652 19.20 -18.90 4.72
N GLN A 653 18.95 -18.78 3.42
CA GLN A 653 19.63 -17.85 2.54
C GLN A 653 18.67 -16.96 1.73
N ALA A 654 19.19 -15.92 1.10
CA ALA A 654 18.43 -15.12 0.15
C ALA A 654 18.12 -15.88 -1.15
N MET A 655 19.10 -16.63 -1.68
CA MET A 655 18.98 -17.39 -2.92
C MET A 655 18.87 -18.88 -2.64
N ILE A 656 17.95 -19.54 -3.33
CA ILE A 656 17.83 -21.00 -3.30
C ILE A 656 19.02 -21.60 -4.08
N PRO A 657 19.69 -22.66 -3.59
CA PRO A 657 20.70 -23.38 -4.35
C PRO A 657 20.15 -23.92 -5.67
N GLY A 658 20.86 -23.66 -6.77
CA GLY A 658 20.47 -24.05 -8.13
C GLY A 658 21.68 -24.29 -9.04
N GLU A 659 21.47 -24.17 -10.36
CA GLU A 659 22.51 -24.40 -11.38
C GLU A 659 23.48 -23.22 -11.53
N ALA A 660 23.10 -22.02 -11.07
CA ALA A 660 23.91 -20.82 -11.23
C ALA A 660 25.14 -20.80 -10.28
N PRO A 661 26.31 -20.29 -10.73
CA PRO A 661 27.53 -20.25 -9.91
C PRO A 661 27.41 -19.35 -8.67
N THR A 662 26.44 -18.43 -8.65
CA THR A 662 26.14 -17.57 -7.49
C THR A 662 25.55 -18.33 -6.30
N SER A 663 24.94 -19.50 -6.53
CA SER A 663 24.42 -20.41 -5.50
C SER A 663 24.38 -21.85 -6.03
N SER A 664 25.55 -22.43 -6.29
CA SER A 664 25.74 -23.73 -6.92
C SER A 664 25.35 -24.87 -5.97
N ALA A 665 24.25 -25.55 -6.27
CA ALA A 665 23.80 -26.71 -5.51
C ALA A 665 24.84 -27.85 -5.54
N VAL A 666 25.57 -28.00 -6.65
CA VAL A 666 26.62 -29.02 -6.82
C VAL A 666 27.78 -28.79 -5.85
N LEU A 667 28.31 -27.56 -5.81
CA LEU A 667 29.41 -27.20 -4.90
C LEU A 667 28.97 -27.36 -3.44
N ILE A 668 27.77 -26.89 -3.11
CA ILE A 668 27.23 -26.97 -1.75
C ILE A 668 27.11 -28.43 -1.29
N GLN A 669 26.56 -29.31 -2.14
CA GLN A 669 26.43 -30.74 -1.82
C GLN A 669 27.79 -31.41 -1.67
N GLU A 670 28.75 -31.13 -2.58
CA GLU A 670 30.09 -31.71 -2.50
C GLU A 670 30.78 -31.32 -1.20
N VAL A 671 30.77 -30.03 -0.84
CA VAL A 671 31.40 -29.52 0.39
C VAL A 671 30.78 -30.18 1.62
N PHE A 672 29.44 -30.27 1.69
CA PHE A 672 28.77 -30.92 2.81
C PHE A 672 29.15 -32.41 2.93
N ASP A 673 29.09 -33.17 1.83
CA ASP A 673 29.38 -34.61 1.84
C ASP A 673 30.83 -34.91 2.25
N GLN A 674 31.78 -34.10 1.78
CA GLN A 674 33.19 -34.27 2.12
C GLN A 674 33.47 -33.87 3.58
N LEU A 675 32.89 -32.76 4.06
CA LEU A 675 33.01 -32.36 5.46
C LEU A 675 32.34 -33.37 6.41
N SER A 676 31.19 -33.93 6.04
CA SER A 676 30.48 -34.96 6.81
C SER A 676 31.35 -36.21 7.00
N ARG A 677 31.97 -36.73 5.93
CA ARG A 677 32.90 -37.86 6.03
C ARG A 677 34.15 -37.55 6.86
N LEU A 678 34.63 -36.30 6.78
CA LEU A 678 35.83 -35.84 7.45
C LEU A 678 35.62 -35.67 8.97
N LEU A 679 34.50 -35.06 9.36
CA LEU A 679 34.24 -34.62 10.74
C LEU A 679 33.42 -35.64 11.55
N CYS A 680 32.64 -36.50 10.88
CA CYS A 680 31.78 -37.50 11.51
C CYS A 680 32.21 -38.97 11.22
N PRO A 681 33.51 -39.34 11.18
CA PRO A 681 33.94 -40.66 10.69
C PRO A 681 33.52 -41.84 11.59
N LYS A 682 33.05 -41.56 12.82
CA LYS A 682 32.64 -42.56 13.81
C LYS A 682 31.11 -42.69 13.93
N GLU A 683 30.34 -41.84 13.26
CA GLU A 683 28.88 -41.92 13.30
C GLU A 683 28.40 -43.09 12.42
N ALA A 684 27.52 -43.94 12.93
CA ALA A 684 26.97 -45.08 12.19
C ALA A 684 26.17 -44.62 10.95
N HIS A 685 25.50 -43.47 11.08
CA HIS A 685 24.68 -42.86 10.05
C HIS A 685 25.19 -41.44 9.79
N LEU A 686 25.92 -41.25 8.68
CA LEU A 686 26.47 -39.94 8.33
C LEU A 686 25.36 -38.88 8.20
N PRO A 687 25.61 -37.64 8.68
CA PRO A 687 24.70 -36.52 8.50
C PRO A 687 24.35 -36.26 7.04
N LYS A 688 23.12 -35.80 6.79
CA LYS A 688 22.58 -35.55 5.44
C LYS A 688 22.22 -34.07 5.23
N LEU A 689 22.48 -33.57 4.02
CA LEU A 689 21.98 -32.29 3.55
C LEU A 689 20.67 -32.49 2.79
N ALA A 690 19.66 -31.71 3.13
CA ALA A 690 18.39 -31.64 2.41
C ALA A 690 18.19 -30.20 1.90
N ILE A 691 18.38 -30.00 0.60
CA ILE A 691 18.09 -28.74 -0.07
C ILE A 691 16.58 -28.72 -0.40
N ILE A 692 15.87 -27.72 0.12
CA ILE A 692 14.42 -27.59 -0.08
C ILE A 692 14.14 -26.43 -1.05
N SER A 693 13.48 -26.74 -2.16
CA SER A 693 13.22 -25.78 -3.24
C SER A 693 11.79 -25.91 -3.80
N SER A 694 11.23 -24.80 -4.27
CA SER A 694 9.96 -24.76 -5.00
C SER A 694 10.10 -25.10 -6.49
N GLU A 695 11.29 -25.44 -6.98
CA GLU A 695 11.51 -25.73 -8.40
C GLU A 695 10.74 -26.97 -8.88
N LYS A 696 10.15 -26.89 -10.09
CA LYS A 696 9.21 -27.87 -10.67
C LYS A 696 9.69 -29.34 -10.69
N LYS A 697 10.99 -29.61 -10.48
CA LYS A 697 11.58 -30.96 -10.51
C LYS A 697 11.57 -31.70 -9.16
N GLN A 698 11.39 -31.01 -8.02
CA GLN A 698 11.64 -31.60 -6.69
C GLN A 698 10.38 -31.93 -5.86
N GLY A 699 9.17 -31.86 -6.44
CA GLY A 699 7.92 -32.10 -5.72
C GLY A 699 7.52 -30.95 -4.79
N ALA A 700 6.43 -31.11 -4.03
CA ALA A 700 5.97 -30.06 -3.12
C ALA A 700 6.94 -29.87 -1.93
N ILE A 701 7.16 -28.62 -1.50
CA ILE A 701 8.03 -28.28 -0.34
C ILE A 701 7.66 -29.10 0.90
N GLU A 702 6.36 -29.33 1.13
CA GLU A 702 5.87 -30.09 2.29
C GLU A 702 6.33 -31.56 2.25
N ASP A 703 6.35 -32.18 1.07
CA ASP A 703 6.82 -33.55 0.91
C ASP A 703 8.34 -33.64 1.10
N GLN A 704 9.07 -32.65 0.59
CA GLN A 704 10.52 -32.55 0.79
C GLN A 704 10.87 -32.41 2.27
N LEU A 705 10.17 -31.52 3.00
CA LEU A 705 10.35 -31.33 4.44
C LEU A 705 9.98 -32.58 5.24
N LYS A 706 8.86 -33.22 4.91
CA LYS A 706 8.45 -34.47 5.56
C LYS A 706 9.49 -35.57 5.37
N THR A 707 10.07 -35.68 4.18
CA THR A 707 11.13 -36.64 3.88
C THR A 707 12.40 -36.33 4.65
N ALA A 708 12.81 -35.06 4.69
CA ALA A 708 14.02 -34.62 5.39
C ALA A 708 13.91 -34.77 6.90
N LEU A 709 12.77 -34.43 7.49
CA LEU A 709 12.51 -34.52 8.93
C LEU A 709 12.24 -35.96 9.42
N ALA A 710 11.96 -36.90 8.50
CA ALA A 710 11.91 -38.33 8.84
C ALA A 710 13.29 -38.93 9.14
N LEU A 711 14.38 -38.27 8.69
CA LEU A 711 15.76 -38.69 8.93
C LEU A 711 16.07 -38.75 10.45
N PRO A 712 15.92 -37.65 11.22
CA PRO A 712 16.15 -37.70 12.66
C PRO A 712 15.03 -38.46 13.40
N SER A 713 13.79 -38.36 12.94
CA SER A 713 12.63 -38.96 13.63
C SER A 713 12.60 -40.50 13.58
N THR A 714 13.03 -41.11 12.47
CA THR A 714 12.88 -42.57 12.25
C THR A 714 14.09 -43.30 11.69
N GLN A 715 15.09 -42.59 11.14
CA GLN A 715 16.24 -43.21 10.47
C GLN A 715 17.55 -42.97 11.21
N GLU A 716 17.52 -42.31 12.37
CA GLU A 716 18.70 -42.01 13.20
C GLU A 716 19.78 -41.22 12.44
N ASN A 717 19.36 -40.46 11.42
CA ASN A 717 20.23 -39.61 10.61
C ASN A 717 20.10 -38.16 11.07
N ARG A 718 21.23 -37.52 11.38
CA ARG A 718 21.30 -36.07 11.56
C ARG A 718 21.03 -35.35 10.22
N VAL A 719 20.30 -34.24 10.23
CA VAL A 719 19.89 -33.53 9.02
C VAL A 719 20.19 -32.03 9.07
N TYR A 720 20.77 -31.52 7.99
CA TYR A 720 20.90 -30.09 7.71
C TYR A 720 19.88 -29.71 6.62
N LEU A 721 18.90 -28.88 6.95
CA LEU A 721 17.91 -28.33 6.04
C LEU A 721 18.45 -27.03 5.44
N LEU A 722 18.51 -26.91 4.12
CA LEU A 722 18.94 -25.67 3.46
C LEU A 722 17.85 -25.15 2.52
N GLY A 723 17.50 -23.87 2.64
CA GLY A 723 16.65 -23.21 1.66
C GLY A 723 16.60 -21.70 1.85
N ALA A 724 15.57 -21.07 1.27
CA ALA A 724 15.42 -19.63 1.33
C ALA A 724 14.40 -19.18 2.38
N TYR A 725 14.54 -17.93 2.83
CA TYR A 725 13.57 -17.31 3.74
C TYR A 725 12.13 -17.38 3.21
N GLN A 726 11.94 -17.19 1.91
CA GLN A 726 10.63 -17.20 1.26
C GLN A 726 10.04 -18.61 1.10
N SER A 727 10.86 -19.67 1.07
CA SER A 727 10.40 -21.05 0.84
C SER A 727 10.19 -21.82 2.14
N ILE A 728 11.17 -21.79 3.05
CA ILE A 728 11.13 -22.55 4.33
C ILE A 728 10.84 -21.61 5.52
N GLY A 729 11.34 -20.37 5.48
CA GLY A 729 11.28 -19.45 6.62
C GLY A 729 9.86 -19.04 7.04
N ILE A 730 8.89 -19.11 6.12
CA ILE A 730 7.51 -18.65 6.32
C ILE A 730 6.51 -19.76 5.97
N GLY A 731 5.52 -20.00 6.84
CA GLY A 731 4.40 -20.90 6.57
C GLY A 731 4.66 -22.39 6.71
N GLN A 732 5.91 -22.88 6.77
CA GLN A 732 6.19 -24.33 6.84
C GLN A 732 6.24 -24.89 8.26
N ASN A 733 5.89 -26.17 8.41
CA ASN A 733 6.04 -26.92 9.67
C ASN A 733 7.43 -27.56 9.71
N LEU A 734 8.25 -27.16 10.68
CA LEU A 734 9.63 -27.63 10.84
C LEU A 734 9.87 -28.48 12.09
N HIS A 735 8.85 -28.61 12.95
CA HIS A 735 8.91 -29.56 14.07
C HIS A 735 8.63 -30.97 13.55
N HIS A 736 9.24 -31.96 14.18
CA HIS A 736 9.04 -33.37 13.86
C HIS A 736 8.75 -34.19 15.11
N ARG A 737 8.25 -35.40 14.90
CA ARG A 737 7.85 -36.28 16.00
C ARG A 737 9.11 -36.72 16.74
N LEU A 738 9.09 -36.60 18.07
CA LEU A 738 10.19 -37.00 18.92
C LEU A 738 10.45 -38.51 18.76
N GLY A 739 11.60 -38.85 18.17
CA GLY A 739 12.06 -40.22 17.99
C GLY A 739 12.87 -40.73 19.19
N ASP A 740 13.18 -42.02 19.22
CA ASP A 740 14.03 -42.60 20.26
C ASP A 740 15.48 -42.08 20.18
N PHE A 741 15.93 -41.71 18.98
CA PHE A 741 17.21 -41.05 18.71
C PHE A 741 17.41 -39.75 19.51
N GLU A 742 16.34 -38.99 19.73
CA GLU A 742 16.36 -37.66 20.35
C GLU A 742 15.85 -37.66 21.80
N ARG A 743 15.21 -38.75 22.23
CA ARG A 743 14.46 -38.82 23.49
C ARG A 743 15.31 -38.47 24.70
N ASP A 744 16.56 -38.92 24.72
CA ASP A 744 17.50 -38.68 25.82
C ASP A 744 18.25 -37.34 25.70
N LEU A 745 18.16 -36.66 24.54
CA LEU A 745 18.83 -35.39 24.26
C LEU A 745 17.96 -34.17 24.59
N VAL A 746 16.65 -34.35 24.80
CA VAL A 746 15.71 -33.23 24.96
C VAL A 746 15.23 -33.05 26.40
N LYS A 747 14.80 -31.82 26.70
CA LYS A 747 14.08 -31.44 27.92
C LYS A 747 12.74 -30.80 27.56
N SER A 748 11.73 -31.10 28.36
CA SER A 748 10.41 -30.50 28.21
C SER A 748 10.35 -29.14 28.89
N ILE A 749 9.87 -28.13 28.17
CA ILE A 749 9.55 -26.78 28.67
C ILE A 749 8.05 -26.61 28.97
N ALA A 750 7.29 -27.71 29.00
CA ALA A 750 5.86 -27.71 29.28
C ALA A 750 5.56 -27.23 30.71
N THR A 751 4.55 -26.39 30.88
CA THR A 751 4.02 -26.03 32.20
C THR A 751 3.18 -27.17 32.78
N ALA A 752 2.82 -27.11 34.07
CA ALA A 752 2.08 -28.18 34.74
C ALA A 752 0.72 -28.50 34.09
N ASP A 753 0.07 -27.49 33.51
CA ASP A 753 -1.20 -27.59 32.77
C ASP A 753 -1.03 -28.08 31.32
N GLN A 754 0.20 -28.28 30.83
CA GLN A 754 0.52 -28.67 29.46
C GLN A 754 1.02 -30.13 29.32
N GLN A 755 0.96 -30.92 30.38
CA GLN A 755 1.43 -32.32 30.38
C GLN A 755 0.75 -33.20 29.32
N GLN A 756 -0.49 -32.88 28.96
CA GLN A 756 -1.27 -33.60 27.92
C GLN A 756 -1.30 -32.86 26.58
N ASP A 757 -0.55 -31.76 26.44
CA ASP A 757 -0.52 -30.97 25.22
C ASP A 757 0.11 -31.76 24.06
N PRO A 758 -0.51 -31.85 22.88
CA PRO A 758 0.07 -32.56 21.72
C PRO A 758 1.48 -32.10 21.34
N ARG A 759 1.84 -30.84 21.63
CA ARG A 759 3.18 -30.29 21.37
C ARG A 759 4.29 -31.00 22.17
N THR A 760 3.95 -31.78 23.20
CA THR A 760 4.87 -32.64 23.96
C THR A 760 5.34 -33.88 23.18
N GLN A 761 4.71 -34.20 22.04
CA GLN A 761 5.09 -35.34 21.18
C GLN A 761 6.11 -34.95 20.09
N PHE A 762 6.45 -33.67 20.00
CA PHE A 762 7.30 -33.11 18.95
C PHE A 762 8.53 -32.45 19.56
N VAL A 763 9.54 -32.24 18.71
CA VAL A 763 10.76 -31.48 19.00
C VAL A 763 10.95 -30.44 17.88
N ASP A 764 11.50 -29.28 18.23
CA ASP A 764 11.87 -28.23 17.26
C ASP A 764 13.32 -28.40 16.79
N LEU A 765 13.69 -27.64 15.76
CA LEU A 765 15.07 -27.53 15.30
C LEU A 765 16.00 -27.03 16.41
N GLU A 766 17.22 -27.53 16.42
CA GLU A 766 18.18 -27.30 17.50
C GLU A 766 19.13 -26.14 17.19
N GLY A 767 19.21 -25.76 15.92
CA GLY A 767 19.86 -24.53 15.55
C GLY A 767 19.49 -24.01 14.17
N VAL A 768 19.79 -22.74 13.97
CA VAL A 768 19.50 -22.01 12.73
C VAL A 768 20.73 -21.20 12.31
N TYR A 769 21.05 -21.26 11.03
CA TYR A 769 21.93 -20.32 10.35
C TYR A 769 21.11 -19.30 9.55
N LEU A 770 21.36 -18.02 9.82
CA LEU A 770 20.73 -16.87 9.16
C LEU A 770 21.74 -16.23 8.20
N GLY A 771 21.56 -16.46 6.91
CA GLY A 771 22.23 -15.72 5.84
C GLY A 771 21.62 -14.34 5.62
N ASN A 772 22.32 -13.48 4.87
CA ASN A 772 21.85 -12.13 4.52
C ASN A 772 20.48 -12.15 3.83
N VAL A 773 19.62 -11.16 4.13
CA VAL A 773 18.32 -10.94 3.46
C VAL A 773 18.47 -9.82 2.43
N THR A 774 18.29 -10.11 1.15
CA THR A 774 18.49 -9.14 0.07
C THR A 774 17.24 -8.79 -0.74
N HIS A 775 16.09 -9.40 -0.45
CA HIS A 775 14.87 -9.32 -1.27
C HIS A 775 13.68 -8.72 -0.52
N ILE A 776 13.86 -7.54 0.09
CA ILE A 776 12.76 -6.81 0.75
C ILE A 776 12.00 -5.95 -0.27
N LEU A 777 12.73 -5.16 -1.07
CA LEU A 777 12.13 -4.39 -2.17
C LEU A 777 12.17 -5.17 -3.48
N THR A 778 11.18 -4.91 -4.32
CA THR A 778 11.08 -5.50 -5.65
C THR A 778 12.20 -4.98 -6.54
N LYS A 779 12.90 -5.91 -7.21
CA LYS A 779 13.94 -5.57 -8.19
C LYS A 779 13.35 -5.58 -9.60
N VAL A 780 13.32 -4.42 -10.24
CA VAL A 780 12.87 -4.29 -11.63
C VAL A 780 14.02 -4.62 -12.58
N THR A 781 13.84 -5.61 -13.44
CA THR A 781 14.82 -6.00 -14.47
C THR A 781 14.58 -5.28 -15.80
N GLU A 782 13.31 -5.07 -16.17
CA GLU A 782 12.90 -4.41 -17.41
C GLU A 782 11.86 -3.35 -17.11
N PHE A 783 12.06 -2.15 -17.66
CA PHE A 783 11.11 -1.05 -17.51
C PHE A 783 9.94 -1.22 -18.48
N GLY A 784 8.78 -1.58 -17.93
CA GLY A 784 7.53 -1.77 -18.66
C GLY A 784 6.35 -1.77 -17.70
N LEU A 785 5.12 -1.63 -18.22
CA LEU A 785 3.90 -1.72 -17.41
C LEU A 785 3.60 -3.18 -17.05
N ASN A 786 4.33 -3.73 -16.09
CA ASN A 786 4.26 -5.11 -15.60
C ASN A 786 4.12 -5.18 -14.07
N ASP A 787 4.02 -6.40 -13.53
CA ASP A 787 3.82 -6.63 -12.09
C ASP A 787 4.97 -6.07 -11.24
N ASP A 788 6.22 -6.36 -11.60
CA ASP A 788 7.41 -5.90 -10.86
C ASP A 788 7.53 -4.38 -10.82
N MET A 789 7.20 -3.70 -11.93
CA MET A 789 7.16 -2.24 -12.01
C MET A 789 6.17 -1.64 -11.03
N LEU A 790 4.93 -2.14 -11.04
CA LEU A 790 3.88 -1.61 -10.18
C LEU A 790 4.14 -1.92 -8.71
N ARG A 791 4.74 -3.07 -8.40
CA ARG A 791 5.22 -3.37 -7.05
C ARG A 791 6.25 -2.34 -6.61
N SER A 792 7.30 -2.14 -7.39
CA SER A 792 8.37 -1.20 -7.04
C SER A 792 7.85 0.24 -6.87
N ILE A 793 6.95 0.70 -7.76
CA ILE A 793 6.34 2.03 -7.65
C ILE A 793 5.50 2.14 -6.38
N THR A 794 4.63 1.16 -6.09
CA THR A 794 3.76 1.23 -4.91
C THR A 794 4.53 1.06 -3.61
N GLU A 795 5.59 0.23 -3.55
CA GLU A 795 6.51 0.15 -2.41
C GLU A 795 7.13 1.52 -2.10
N LEU A 796 7.65 2.23 -3.12
CA LEU A 796 8.23 3.57 -2.95
C LEU A 796 7.18 4.61 -2.53
N GLU A 797 5.96 4.53 -3.07
CA GLU A 797 4.86 5.40 -2.63
C GLU A 797 4.45 5.14 -1.18
N TYR A 798 4.38 3.89 -0.71
CA TYR A 798 4.15 3.59 0.73
C TYR A 798 5.23 4.23 1.61
N LEU A 799 6.50 4.09 1.24
CA LEU A 799 7.60 4.68 2.01
C LEU A 799 7.52 6.21 2.04
N ALA A 800 7.12 6.84 0.94
CA ALA A 800 6.92 8.29 0.88
C ALA A 800 5.71 8.74 1.70
N ASP A 801 4.60 8.01 1.64
CA ASP A 801 3.37 8.30 2.39
C ASP A 801 3.56 8.15 3.90
N ALA A 802 4.40 7.21 4.33
CA ALA A 802 4.83 7.05 5.72
C ALA A 802 5.90 8.06 6.18
N ASN A 803 6.29 8.98 5.29
CA ASN A 803 7.39 9.92 5.46
C ASN A 803 8.75 9.26 5.76
N GLU A 804 8.97 8.00 5.38
CA GLU A 804 10.28 7.36 5.55
C GLU A 804 11.28 7.75 4.47
N ILE A 805 10.79 8.18 3.31
CA ILE A 805 11.58 8.84 2.27
C ILE A 805 10.95 10.17 1.88
N GLY A 806 11.79 11.16 1.61
CA GLY A 806 11.37 12.46 1.08
C GLY A 806 11.17 12.43 -0.43
N TYR A 807 10.45 13.42 -0.95
CA TYR A 807 10.19 13.60 -2.39
C TYR A 807 11.45 13.55 -3.26
N LEU A 808 12.59 14.02 -2.76
CA LEU A 808 13.86 13.99 -3.49
C LEU A 808 14.34 12.57 -3.77
N GLU A 809 14.30 11.70 -2.77
CA GLU A 809 14.69 10.31 -2.93
C GLU A 809 13.66 9.56 -3.78
N LEU A 810 12.37 9.80 -3.57
CA LEU A 810 11.29 9.24 -4.41
C LEU A 810 11.50 9.57 -5.90
N LYS A 811 11.71 10.87 -6.20
CA LYS A 811 11.97 11.35 -7.56
C LYS A 811 13.20 10.70 -8.17
N LYS A 812 14.28 10.57 -7.42
CA LYS A 812 15.52 9.93 -7.87
C LYS A 812 15.32 8.45 -8.20
N GLN A 813 14.58 7.71 -7.37
CA GLN A 813 14.26 6.31 -7.62
C GLN A 813 13.37 6.14 -8.86
N PHE A 814 12.34 6.96 -9.02
CA PHE A 814 11.49 6.94 -10.22
C PHE A 814 12.24 7.31 -11.50
N GLN A 815 13.11 8.32 -11.44
CA GLN A 815 13.97 8.67 -12.58
C GLN A 815 14.90 7.51 -12.95
N ALA A 816 15.46 6.81 -11.96
CA ALA A 816 16.28 5.62 -12.25
C ALA A 816 15.50 4.52 -12.98
N LEU A 817 14.22 4.32 -12.62
CA LEU A 817 13.32 3.42 -13.34
C LEU A 817 13.08 3.90 -14.79
N GLU A 818 12.71 5.16 -15.02
CA GLU A 818 12.43 5.74 -16.35
C GLU A 818 13.63 5.74 -17.31
N TYR A 819 14.83 6.00 -16.80
CA TYR A 819 16.03 6.18 -17.62
C TYR A 819 16.75 4.85 -17.94
N HIS A 820 16.15 3.70 -17.64
CA HIS A 820 16.73 2.36 -17.86
C HIS A 820 18.17 2.23 -17.33
N ASN A 821 18.55 3.03 -16.33
CA ASN A 821 19.91 3.05 -15.81
C ASN A 821 20.04 2.01 -14.69
N ARG A 822 21.14 1.24 -14.78
CA ARG A 822 21.62 0.17 -13.89
C ARG A 822 21.22 0.38 -12.43
N TRP A 823 20.89 -0.72 -11.75
CA TRP A 823 20.79 -0.90 -10.29
C TRP A 823 20.87 0.41 -9.49
N GLN A 824 19.73 0.93 -9.06
CA GLN A 824 19.71 2.02 -8.09
C GLN A 824 19.80 1.41 -6.69
N LYS A 825 20.74 1.92 -5.88
CA LYS A 825 20.82 1.52 -4.47
C LYS A 825 19.50 1.86 -3.79
N HIS A 826 18.97 0.92 -3.00
CA HIS A 826 17.79 1.16 -2.18
C HIS A 826 18.02 2.35 -1.24
N PRO A 827 16.95 3.10 -0.89
CA PRO A 827 17.05 4.20 0.04
C PRO A 827 17.68 3.75 1.38
N GLU A 828 18.53 4.61 1.94
CA GLU A 828 19.20 4.35 3.22
C GLU A 828 18.36 4.88 4.39
N ASN A 829 18.60 4.36 5.59
CA ASN A 829 17.93 4.78 6.83
C ASN A 829 16.39 4.74 6.79
N VAL A 830 15.81 3.73 6.13
CA VAL A 830 14.36 3.52 6.03
C VAL A 830 13.88 2.53 7.09
N ARG A 831 12.93 2.97 7.93
CA ARG A 831 12.42 2.21 9.08
C ARG A 831 11.75 0.90 8.65
N SER A 832 10.86 0.95 7.66
CA SER A 832 10.13 -0.18 7.11
C SER A 832 11.03 -1.22 6.47
N LEU A 833 12.15 -0.83 5.84
CA LEU A 833 13.13 -1.80 5.33
C LEU A 833 13.75 -2.60 6.46
N GLN A 834 14.17 -1.93 7.54
CA GLN A 834 14.71 -2.63 8.71
C GLN A 834 13.64 -3.42 9.47
N ALA A 835 12.40 -2.91 9.51
CA ALA A 835 11.28 -3.59 10.14
C ALA A 835 10.91 -4.87 9.40
N SER A 836 10.85 -4.82 8.06
CA SER A 836 10.68 -5.99 7.20
C SER A 836 11.83 -6.99 7.36
N TYR A 837 13.08 -6.51 7.44
CA TYR A 837 14.25 -7.35 7.71
C TYR A 837 14.10 -8.07 9.06
N THR A 838 13.83 -7.31 10.12
CA THR A 838 13.67 -7.81 11.49
C THR A 838 12.52 -8.78 11.60
N ARG A 839 11.38 -8.47 10.97
CA ARG A 839 10.21 -9.36 10.89
C ARG A 839 10.56 -10.70 10.28
N MET A 840 11.28 -10.71 9.16
CA MET A 840 11.68 -11.95 8.48
C MET A 840 12.54 -12.83 9.37
N VAL A 841 13.46 -12.22 10.13
CA VAL A 841 14.30 -12.91 11.11
C VAL A 841 13.49 -13.43 12.31
N ILE A 842 12.59 -12.62 12.87
CA ILE A 842 11.69 -13.04 13.97
C ILE A 842 10.83 -14.22 13.54
N GLN A 843 10.26 -14.18 12.33
CA GLN A 843 9.43 -15.26 11.81
C GLN A 843 10.22 -16.54 11.61
N ALA A 844 11.46 -16.44 11.09
CA ALA A 844 12.36 -17.57 10.91
C ALA A 844 12.72 -18.23 12.25
N LEU A 845 13.16 -17.45 13.25
CA LEU A 845 13.51 -17.96 14.58
C LEU A 845 12.28 -18.46 15.35
N GLY A 846 11.11 -17.84 15.16
CA GLY A 846 9.85 -18.31 15.72
C GLY A 846 9.44 -19.73 15.28
N ARG A 847 10.06 -20.29 14.24
CA ARG A 847 9.86 -21.69 13.85
C ARG A 847 10.49 -22.68 14.82
N MET A 848 11.46 -22.26 15.62
CA MET A 848 12.06 -23.06 16.68
C MET A 848 11.22 -23.09 17.96
N ASN A 849 9.99 -22.54 17.96
CA ASN A 849 9.16 -22.32 19.15
C ASN A 849 7.80 -23.04 19.12
N ARG A 850 7.63 -24.06 18.27
CA ARG A 850 6.33 -24.73 18.03
C ARG A 850 6.12 -25.98 18.88
N ALA A 851 7.19 -26.65 19.29
CA ALA A 851 7.19 -27.83 20.14
C ALA A 851 7.57 -27.48 21.59
N LEU A 852 7.23 -28.39 22.52
CA LEU A 852 7.52 -28.25 23.94
C LEU A 852 8.79 -29.01 24.38
N ASN A 853 9.35 -29.88 23.54
CA ASN A 853 10.66 -30.47 23.80
C ASN A 853 11.75 -29.68 23.08
N LYS A 854 12.83 -29.38 23.80
CA LYS A 854 13.99 -28.63 23.32
C LYS A 854 15.26 -29.37 23.71
N VAL A 855 16.30 -29.30 22.88
CA VAL A 855 17.64 -29.64 23.38
C VAL A 855 18.12 -28.61 24.40
N PRO A 856 18.97 -28.99 25.38
CA PRO A 856 19.50 -28.06 26.38
C PRO A 856 20.28 -26.87 25.82
N HIS A 857 20.86 -26.99 24.64
CA HIS A 857 21.72 -25.98 24.03
C HIS A 857 21.28 -25.67 22.59
N LEU A 858 20.48 -24.62 22.44
CA LEU A 858 20.05 -24.11 21.13
C LEU A 858 21.06 -23.11 20.57
N SER A 859 21.26 -23.12 19.25
CA SER A 859 22.26 -22.27 18.60
C SER A 859 21.70 -21.44 17.45
N VAL A 860 22.01 -20.14 17.45
CA VAL A 860 21.71 -19.22 16.34
C VAL A 860 23.02 -18.71 15.76
N LEU A 861 23.31 -19.07 14.51
CA LEU A 861 24.46 -18.56 13.77
C LEU A 861 23.99 -17.50 12.78
N ALA A 862 24.59 -16.32 12.75
CA ALA A 862 24.15 -15.24 11.87
C ALA A 862 25.32 -14.52 11.21
N THR A 863 25.16 -14.07 9.96
CA THR A 863 26.19 -13.25 9.31
C THR A 863 26.23 -11.83 9.90
N SER A 864 27.34 -11.12 9.67
CA SER A 864 27.48 -9.71 10.08
C SER A 864 26.37 -8.82 9.52
N GLU A 865 25.91 -9.11 8.31
CA GLU A 865 24.84 -8.38 7.63
C GLU A 865 23.49 -8.55 8.33
N VAL A 866 23.20 -9.75 8.85
CA VAL A 866 21.98 -9.99 9.65
C VAL A 866 22.01 -9.19 10.95
N ILE A 867 23.13 -9.21 11.67
CA ILE A 867 23.27 -8.44 12.92
C ILE A 867 23.17 -6.94 12.66
N GLN A 868 23.72 -6.45 11.54
CA GLN A 868 23.60 -5.05 11.14
C GLN A 868 22.18 -4.69 10.69
N GLY A 869 21.48 -5.59 10.00
CA GLY A 869 20.16 -5.36 9.41
C GLY A 869 18.98 -5.37 10.38
N ILE A 870 19.03 -6.17 11.47
CA ILE A 870 17.95 -6.20 12.47
C ILE A 870 17.93 -4.92 13.33
N HIS A 871 16.77 -4.45 13.76
CA HIS A 871 16.64 -3.29 14.63
C HIS A 871 15.44 -3.46 15.57
N PRO A 872 15.51 -3.04 16.85
CA PRO A 872 14.42 -3.27 17.79
C PRO A 872 13.15 -2.50 17.43
N LEU A 873 13.24 -1.30 16.84
CA LEU A 873 12.11 -0.56 16.25
C LEU A 873 10.91 -0.38 17.20
N ASN A 874 11.18 -0.08 18.46
CA ASN A 874 10.21 0.03 19.57
C ASN A 874 9.51 -1.28 19.95
N LEU A 875 9.97 -2.42 19.47
CA LEU A 875 9.56 -3.74 19.98
C LEU A 875 10.13 -3.94 21.38
N ASP A 876 9.31 -4.49 22.27
CA ASP A 876 9.76 -4.99 23.57
C ASP A 876 10.56 -6.28 23.36
N ILE A 877 11.89 -6.15 23.33
CA ILE A 877 12.82 -7.27 23.14
C ILE A 877 12.62 -8.35 24.21
N SER A 878 12.27 -7.95 25.45
CA SER A 878 12.07 -8.89 26.56
C SER A 878 10.85 -9.80 26.36
N ALA A 879 9.88 -9.35 25.57
CA ALA A 879 8.70 -10.11 25.19
C ALA A 879 8.89 -10.97 23.93
N LEU A 880 10.07 -10.93 23.29
CA LEU A 880 10.42 -11.79 22.15
C LEU A 880 10.99 -13.14 22.63
N SER A 881 11.14 -14.11 21.72
CA SER A 881 11.66 -15.42 22.10
C SER A 881 13.16 -15.37 22.47
N PRO A 882 13.65 -16.31 23.30
CA PRO A 882 15.05 -16.36 23.71
C PRO A 882 16.05 -16.39 22.54
N GLU A 883 15.69 -17.00 21.41
CA GLU A 883 16.50 -17.02 20.18
C GLU A 883 16.66 -15.64 19.57
N VAL A 884 15.58 -14.85 19.54
CA VAL A 884 15.61 -13.47 19.04
C VAL A 884 16.37 -12.56 20.03
N GLN A 885 16.15 -12.74 21.33
CA GLN A 885 16.88 -12.01 22.37
C GLN A 885 18.39 -12.24 22.28
N ALA A 886 18.82 -13.49 22.11
CA ALA A 886 20.24 -13.83 21.94
C ALA A 886 20.86 -13.13 20.72
N LEU A 887 20.10 -13.02 19.61
CA LEU A 887 20.55 -12.33 18.41
C LEU A 887 20.69 -10.81 18.63
N PHE A 888 19.76 -10.17 19.35
CA PHE A 888 19.89 -8.75 19.71
C PHE A 888 21.05 -8.49 20.67
N ALA A 889 21.30 -9.40 21.61
CA ALA A 889 22.44 -9.29 22.53
C ALA A 889 23.81 -9.33 21.82
N LEU A 890 23.91 -9.94 20.63
CA LEU A 890 25.10 -9.83 19.77
C LEU A 890 25.25 -8.42 19.16
N LYS A 891 24.15 -7.76 18.79
CA LYS A 891 24.15 -6.44 18.15
C LYS A 891 24.60 -5.32 19.09
N GLU A 892 24.17 -5.38 20.36
CA GLU A 892 24.48 -4.37 21.38
C GLU A 892 25.98 -4.24 21.67
N LYS A 893 26.78 -5.26 21.36
CA LYS A 893 28.23 -5.27 21.58
C LYS A 893 29.04 -4.47 20.55
N GLY A 894 28.44 -3.82 19.55
CA GLY A 894 29.22 -3.06 18.57
C GLY A 894 28.52 -2.31 17.44
N THR A 895 27.43 -1.54 17.67
CA THR A 895 26.82 -0.79 16.54
C THR A 895 26.28 0.61 16.86
N VAL A 896 26.39 1.48 15.84
CA VAL A 896 25.80 2.82 15.70
C VAL A 896 24.27 2.70 15.54
N THR A 897 23.51 3.49 16.29
CA THR A 897 22.04 3.58 16.19
C THR A 897 21.64 4.46 15.02
N ASN A 898 20.85 3.91 14.09
CA ASN A 898 20.18 4.68 13.05
C ASN A 898 19.09 5.54 13.69
N ASN A 899 19.11 6.85 13.44
CA ASN A 899 18.07 7.76 13.92
C ASN A 899 17.00 7.90 12.83
N PHE A 900 15.96 7.08 12.91
CA PHE A 900 14.83 7.13 11.97
C PHE A 900 14.01 8.40 12.12
N ASP A 901 13.82 8.87 13.35
CA ASP A 901 12.97 10.02 13.65
C ASP A 901 13.47 11.28 12.94
N LEU A 902 14.78 11.55 12.99
CA LEU A 902 15.38 12.69 12.27
C LEU A 902 15.20 12.59 10.75
N SER A 903 15.35 11.39 10.18
CA SER A 903 15.13 11.19 8.74
C SER A 903 13.67 11.32 8.37
N GLN A 904 12.76 10.86 9.22
CA GLN A 904 11.32 10.94 9.02
C GLN A 904 10.83 12.40 9.11
N GLU A 905 11.32 13.18 10.08
CA GLU A 905 11.02 14.62 10.17
C GLU A 905 11.48 15.40 8.94
N GLU A 906 12.69 15.13 8.44
CA GLU A 906 13.21 15.77 7.22
C GLU A 906 12.38 15.39 6.00
N ALA A 907 12.08 14.09 5.83
CA ALA A 907 11.25 13.58 4.76
C ALA A 907 9.83 14.17 4.81
N GLN A 908 9.22 14.26 5.99
CA GLN A 908 7.91 14.89 6.19
C GLN A 908 7.92 16.35 5.73
N LYS A 909 8.93 17.14 6.13
CA LYS A 909 9.04 18.54 5.69
C LYS A 909 9.20 18.66 4.18
N GLN A 910 10.00 17.77 3.56
CA GLN A 910 10.15 17.70 2.10
C GLN A 910 8.83 17.34 1.41
N ASN A 911 8.11 16.33 1.90
CA ASN A 911 6.85 15.85 1.32
C ASN A 911 5.75 16.89 1.42
N LEU A 912 5.54 17.49 2.59
CA LEU A 912 4.57 18.59 2.80
C LEU A 912 4.85 19.78 1.88
N THR A 913 6.12 20.16 1.73
CA THR A 913 6.52 21.24 0.81
C THR A 913 6.27 20.86 -0.66
N ALA A 914 6.53 19.60 -1.05
CA ALA A 914 6.26 19.10 -2.39
C ALA A 914 4.75 19.06 -2.69
N TYR A 915 3.91 18.69 -1.71
CA TYR A 915 2.45 18.73 -1.83
C TYR A 915 1.93 20.17 -2.02
N THR A 916 2.45 21.15 -1.27
CA THR A 916 2.10 22.56 -1.52
C THR A 916 2.52 22.98 -2.93
N SER A 917 3.74 22.63 -3.36
CA SER A 917 4.19 22.94 -4.71
C SER A 917 3.27 22.35 -5.76
N ARG A 918 2.90 21.08 -5.64
CA ARG A 918 1.93 20.41 -6.53
C ARG A 918 0.60 21.19 -6.59
N ASP A 919 0.06 21.57 -5.44
CA ASP A 919 -1.22 22.27 -5.33
C ASP A 919 -1.15 23.68 -5.95
N VAL A 920 -0.10 24.46 -5.65
CA VAL A 920 0.15 25.79 -6.23
C VAL A 920 0.25 25.71 -7.75
N HIS A 921 1.07 24.80 -8.28
CA HIS A 921 1.21 24.61 -9.73
C HIS A 921 -0.10 24.21 -10.41
N GLN A 922 -0.94 23.43 -9.72
CA GLN A 922 -2.27 23.09 -10.23
C GLN A 922 -3.19 24.31 -10.28
N LEU A 923 -3.23 25.11 -9.21
CA LEU A 923 -4.10 26.29 -9.14
C LEU A 923 -3.70 27.33 -10.19
N LEU A 924 -2.41 27.63 -10.31
CA LEU A 924 -1.90 28.62 -11.27
C LEU A 924 -2.25 28.26 -12.72
N ARG A 925 -2.21 26.98 -13.10
CA ARG A 925 -2.56 26.53 -14.46
C ARG A 925 -4.02 26.75 -14.85
N GLY A 926 -4.93 26.86 -13.88
CA GLY A 926 -6.36 27.07 -14.12
C GLY A 926 -6.88 28.39 -13.60
N LEU A 927 -6.01 29.32 -13.17
CA LEU A 927 -6.44 30.52 -12.48
C LEU A 927 -7.24 31.48 -13.37
N SER A 928 -6.95 31.51 -14.67
CA SER A 928 -7.61 32.37 -15.64
C SER A 928 -8.81 31.73 -16.34
N SER A 929 -9.10 30.46 -16.06
CA SER A 929 -10.10 29.66 -16.77
C SER A 929 -11.04 28.86 -15.87
N VAL A 930 -10.66 28.58 -14.62
CA VAL A 930 -11.44 27.77 -13.66
C VAL A 930 -11.78 28.61 -12.41
N PRO A 931 -13.04 29.08 -12.24
CA PRO A 931 -13.44 29.93 -11.11
C PRO A 931 -13.13 29.34 -9.73
N ALA A 932 -13.30 28.02 -9.57
CA ALA A 932 -13.00 27.34 -8.32
C ALA A 932 -11.50 27.44 -7.95
N TYR A 933 -10.59 27.35 -8.92
CA TYR A 933 -9.16 27.45 -8.66
C TYR A 933 -8.77 28.87 -8.26
N ALA A 934 -9.30 29.88 -8.97
CA ALA A 934 -9.08 31.28 -8.62
C ALA A 934 -9.55 31.60 -7.20
N THR A 935 -10.73 31.09 -6.81
CA THR A 935 -11.27 31.25 -5.45
C THR A 935 -10.36 30.58 -4.42
N SER A 936 -9.97 29.33 -4.65
CA SER A 936 -9.14 28.56 -3.71
C SER A 936 -7.76 29.19 -3.51
N TYR A 937 -7.17 29.71 -4.59
CA TYR A 937 -5.89 30.41 -4.54
C TYR A 937 -5.98 31.71 -3.74
N ARG A 938 -7.03 32.52 -3.98
CA ARG A 938 -7.28 33.76 -3.25
C ARG A 938 -7.50 33.50 -1.75
N ASP A 939 -8.38 32.55 -1.43
CA ASP A 939 -8.70 32.23 -0.05
C ASP A 939 -7.51 31.62 0.70
N GLY A 940 -6.67 30.83 0.00
CA GLY A 940 -5.43 30.31 0.56
C GLY A 940 -4.43 31.42 0.90
N ARG A 941 -4.25 32.41 0.02
CA ARG A 941 -3.38 33.57 0.27
C ARG A 941 -3.87 34.42 1.43
N ASP A 942 -5.18 34.73 1.48
CA ASP A 942 -5.78 35.46 2.60
C ASP A 942 -5.63 34.71 3.93
N PHE A 943 -5.82 33.38 3.92
CA PHE A 943 -5.67 32.57 5.13
C PHE A 943 -4.22 32.57 5.66
N ILE A 944 -3.22 32.41 4.79
CA ILE A 944 -1.81 32.39 5.21
C ILE A 944 -1.36 33.78 5.72
N LEU A 945 -1.91 34.88 5.23
CA LEU A 945 -1.66 36.22 5.78
C LEU A 945 -2.12 36.39 7.23
N ARG A 946 -3.22 35.73 7.60
CA ARG A 946 -3.76 35.72 8.97
C ARG A 946 -3.01 34.75 9.87
N HIS A 947 -2.52 33.66 9.30
CA HIS A 947 -1.95 32.52 10.04
C HIS A 947 -0.59 32.07 9.48
N PRO A 948 0.47 32.88 9.57
CA PRO A 948 1.83 32.44 9.17
C PRO A 948 2.36 31.31 10.06
N THR A 949 1.93 31.32 11.32
CA THR A 949 1.99 30.22 12.28
C THR A 949 0.56 29.92 12.74
N ILE A 950 0.27 28.67 13.11
CA ILE A 950 -1.11 28.23 13.37
C ILE A 950 -1.18 27.10 14.40
N ASP A 951 -2.26 27.11 15.19
CA ASP A 951 -2.57 26.03 16.12
C ASP A 951 -3.27 24.83 15.42
N PRO A 952 -3.22 23.62 16.00
CA PRO A 952 -3.76 22.42 15.38
C PRO A 952 -5.26 22.50 15.07
N LEU A 953 -6.05 23.10 15.97
CA LEU A 953 -7.51 23.14 15.86
C LEU A 953 -7.96 24.03 14.70
N THR A 954 -7.34 25.21 14.57
CA THR A 954 -7.65 26.14 13.48
C THR A 954 -7.22 25.56 12.13
N LEU A 955 -6.04 24.92 12.08
CA LEU A 955 -5.55 24.27 10.86
C LEU A 955 -6.46 23.12 10.44
N GLY A 956 -6.82 22.22 11.36
CA GLY A 956 -7.70 21.09 11.09
C GLY A 956 -9.08 21.51 10.58
N LYS A 957 -9.70 22.54 11.19
CA LYS A 957 -10.98 23.11 10.71
C LYS A 957 -10.89 23.58 9.27
N ARG A 958 -9.81 24.28 8.92
CA ARG A 958 -9.63 24.81 7.58
C ARG A 958 -9.39 23.69 6.58
N GLN A 959 -8.53 22.72 6.91
CA GLN A 959 -8.24 21.57 6.05
C GLN A 959 -9.48 20.71 5.76
N GLN A 960 -10.44 20.62 6.69
CA GLN A 960 -11.72 19.96 6.41
C GLN A 960 -12.58 20.66 5.34
N GLN A 961 -12.40 21.97 5.14
CA GLN A 961 -13.09 22.74 4.10
C GLN A 961 -12.35 22.63 2.76
N ASP A 962 -11.04 22.90 2.77
CA ASP A 962 -10.16 22.76 1.61
C ASP A 962 -8.73 22.51 2.10
N ARG A 963 -8.10 21.44 1.61
CA ARG A 963 -6.72 21.06 2.00
C ARG A 963 -5.65 21.74 1.16
N ARG A 964 -6.01 22.31 0.00
CA ARG A 964 -5.03 22.77 -0.99
C ARG A 964 -4.13 23.86 -0.43
N CYS A 965 -2.82 23.68 -0.61
CA CYS A 965 -1.79 24.62 -0.16
C CYS A 965 -1.71 24.84 1.37
N LEU A 966 -2.33 23.97 2.19
CA LEU A 966 -2.34 24.09 3.66
C LEU A 966 -1.44 23.04 4.36
N GLN A 967 -0.34 22.67 3.72
CA GLN A 967 0.63 21.71 4.26
C GLN A 967 1.69 22.44 5.11
N TYR A 968 1.27 23.02 6.23
CA TYR A 968 2.18 23.64 7.20
C TYR A 968 3.14 22.60 7.77
N LEU A 969 4.36 23.03 8.11
CA LEU A 969 5.36 22.19 8.77
C LEU A 969 5.05 22.06 10.26
N PRO A 970 5.14 20.84 10.84
CA PRO A 970 5.17 20.68 12.29
C PRO A 970 6.30 21.51 12.91
N ASN A 971 5.98 22.18 14.02
CA ASN A 971 6.86 23.13 14.69
C ASN A 971 6.98 22.81 16.19
N PRO A 972 7.54 21.65 16.57
CA PRO A 972 7.60 21.23 17.98
C PRO A 972 8.42 22.17 18.87
N GLY A 973 9.37 22.90 18.27
CA GLY A 973 10.15 23.95 18.96
C GLY A 973 9.39 25.27 19.12
N ASN A 974 8.18 25.38 18.58
CA ASN A 974 7.33 26.57 18.59
C ASN A 974 8.08 27.84 18.13
N VAL A 975 8.97 27.68 17.15
CA VAL A 975 9.80 28.77 16.63
C VAL A 975 9.01 29.66 15.67
N THR A 976 9.41 30.92 15.55
CA THR A 976 8.83 31.89 14.60
C THR A 976 9.73 32.11 13.37
N GLU A 977 10.87 31.44 13.31
CA GLU A 977 11.76 31.48 12.16
C GLU A 977 12.47 30.14 11.94
N TYR A 978 12.80 29.87 10.68
CA TYR A 978 13.72 28.80 10.32
C TYR A 978 14.42 29.12 8.99
N VAL A 979 15.44 28.31 8.67
CA VAL A 979 16.17 28.40 7.40
C VAL A 979 16.06 27.06 6.68
N ALA A 980 15.85 27.12 5.36
CA ALA A 980 15.95 25.97 4.47
C ALA A 980 16.92 26.27 3.33
N ARG A 981 17.59 25.24 2.82
CA ARG A 981 18.44 25.34 1.64
C ARG A 981 17.60 25.09 0.39
N TRP A 982 17.60 26.05 -0.53
CA TRP A 982 16.96 25.92 -1.83
C TRP A 982 17.85 25.12 -2.77
N LEU A 983 17.32 24.01 -3.31
CA LEU A 983 18.03 23.14 -4.25
C LEU A 983 17.56 23.36 -5.69
N SER A 984 16.24 23.47 -5.90
CA SER A 984 15.61 23.77 -7.18
C SER A 984 14.19 24.30 -6.96
N GLU A 985 13.49 24.74 -8.01
CA GLU A 985 12.17 25.40 -7.97
C GLU A 985 11.19 24.91 -6.87
N SER A 986 11.04 23.59 -6.70
CA SER A 986 10.16 22.98 -5.69
C SER A 986 10.85 22.24 -4.53
N ASN A 987 12.18 22.24 -4.47
CA ASN A 987 12.94 21.32 -3.62
C ASN A 987 13.80 22.04 -2.59
N PHE A 988 13.66 21.61 -1.34
CA PHE A 988 14.31 22.20 -0.19
C PHE A 988 14.92 21.12 0.69
N GLN A 989 15.99 21.48 1.38
CA GLN A 989 16.61 20.67 2.43
C GLN A 989 16.61 21.48 3.72
N PHE A 990 16.14 20.90 4.83
CA PHE A 990 15.96 21.62 6.09
C PHE A 990 17.17 21.39 7.01
N THR A 991 18.34 21.91 6.62
CA THR A 991 19.57 21.86 7.45
C THR A 991 19.72 23.11 8.32
N GLN A 992 20.33 22.96 9.50
CA GLN A 992 20.70 24.10 10.36
C GLN A 992 21.86 24.95 9.80
N THR A 993 22.59 24.43 8.80
CA THR A 993 23.72 25.10 8.14
C THR A 993 23.43 25.28 6.66
N ALA A 994 22.94 26.46 6.28
CA ALA A 994 22.79 26.84 4.88
C ALA A 994 23.98 27.70 4.45
N THR A 995 24.57 27.39 3.28
CA THR A 995 25.62 28.22 2.69
C THR A 995 25.06 29.57 2.23
N PRO A 996 25.81 30.67 2.37
CA PRO A 996 25.40 31.97 1.86
C PRO A 996 25.01 31.89 0.37
N GLY A 997 23.83 32.37 0.01
CA GLY A 997 23.31 32.42 -1.36
C GLY A 997 22.26 31.35 -1.73
N THR A 998 22.16 30.24 -1.00
CA THR A 998 21.09 29.22 -1.20
C THR A 998 20.13 29.12 -0.02
N ALA A 999 20.37 29.90 1.04
CA ALA A 999 19.54 29.94 2.23
C ALA A 999 18.25 30.74 1.99
N VAL A 1000 17.10 30.11 2.23
CA VAL A 1000 15.81 30.77 2.35
C VAL A 1000 15.47 30.88 3.83
N ARG A 1001 15.45 32.11 4.33
CA ARG A 1001 15.00 32.41 5.70
C ARG A 1001 13.50 32.69 5.67
N VAL A 1002 12.75 31.92 6.45
CA VAL A 1002 11.29 32.05 6.57
C VAL A 1002 11.02 32.69 7.94
N SER A 1003 10.72 33.99 7.94
CA SER A 1003 10.41 34.75 9.16
C SER A 1003 9.63 36.04 8.86
N ALA A 1004 9.07 36.66 9.90
CA ALA A 1004 8.43 37.97 9.82
C ALA A 1004 9.41 39.06 9.32
N GLU A 1005 10.64 39.08 9.84
CA GLU A 1005 11.70 40.02 9.47
C GLU A 1005 12.11 39.82 8.01
N ALA A 1006 12.40 38.58 7.61
CA ALA A 1006 12.84 38.25 6.26
C ALA A 1006 11.76 38.55 5.20
N SER A 1007 10.48 38.59 5.59
CA SER A 1007 9.37 38.91 4.69
C SER A 1007 9.17 40.40 4.45
N GLY A 1008 9.82 41.24 5.26
CA GLY A 1008 9.57 42.68 5.28
C GLY A 1008 8.36 43.12 6.10
N LEU A 1009 7.57 42.20 6.68
CA LEU A 1009 6.39 42.53 7.50
C LEU A 1009 6.71 43.55 8.60
N VAL A 1010 7.78 43.31 9.35
CA VAL A 1010 8.20 44.18 10.45
C VAL A 1010 8.50 45.60 9.97
N SER A 1011 9.16 45.74 8.82
CA SER A 1011 9.48 47.02 8.20
C SER A 1011 8.22 47.72 7.67
N MET A 1012 7.35 46.98 6.97
CA MET A 1012 6.09 47.51 6.44
C MET A 1012 5.18 48.03 7.57
N CYS A 1013 5.04 47.30 8.67
CA CYS A 1013 4.21 47.71 9.80
C CYS A 1013 4.71 48.98 10.53
N ARG A 1014 5.93 49.46 10.26
CA ARG A 1014 6.40 50.77 10.73
C ARG A 1014 5.80 51.93 9.95
N TYR A 1015 5.29 51.69 8.74
CA TYR A 1015 4.60 52.71 7.97
C TYR A 1015 3.36 53.21 8.72
N PRO A 1016 3.15 54.53 8.86
CA PRO A 1016 2.07 55.07 9.67
C PRO A 1016 0.70 54.50 9.30
N GLY A 1017 0.02 53.88 10.27
CA GLY A 1017 -1.33 53.33 10.14
C GLY A 1017 -1.45 51.95 9.52
N LEU A 1018 -0.39 51.38 8.92
CA LEU A 1018 -0.48 50.05 8.29
C LEU A 1018 -0.71 48.93 9.32
N ARG A 1019 -0.03 48.99 10.48
CA ARG A 1019 -0.23 48.02 11.57
C ARG A 1019 -1.69 47.96 12.02
N GLN A 1020 -2.34 49.12 12.15
CA GLN A 1020 -3.75 49.23 12.55
C GLN A 1020 -4.68 48.67 11.47
N GLU A 1021 -4.37 48.93 10.19
CA GLU A 1021 -5.15 48.37 9.09
C GLU A 1021 -5.04 46.85 9.01
N PHE A 1022 -3.83 46.30 9.18
CA PHE A 1022 -3.65 44.84 9.21
C PHE A 1022 -4.40 44.22 10.37
N GLN A 1023 -4.36 44.82 11.56
CA GLN A 1023 -5.18 44.38 12.70
C GLN A 1023 -6.69 44.43 12.39
N ARG A 1024 -7.17 45.47 11.69
CA ARG A 1024 -8.57 45.60 11.27
C ARG A 1024 -8.98 44.50 10.28
N LEU A 1025 -8.07 44.13 9.38
CA LEU A 1025 -8.26 43.04 8.40
C LEU A 1025 -8.06 41.64 9.00
N GLY A 1026 -7.47 41.56 10.20
CA GLY A 1026 -7.12 40.32 10.88
C GLY A 1026 -5.80 39.69 10.39
N TYR A 1027 -4.98 40.44 9.65
CA TYR A 1027 -3.66 39.98 9.20
C TYR A 1027 -2.63 40.04 10.32
N ALA A 1028 -1.67 39.11 10.28
CA ALA A 1028 -0.59 39.05 11.24
C ALA A 1028 0.30 40.30 11.13
N VAL A 1029 0.55 40.97 12.26
CA VAL A 1029 1.50 42.10 12.37
C VAL A 1029 2.84 41.68 12.98
N GLU A 1030 2.89 40.44 13.46
CA GLU A 1030 4.06 39.71 13.96
C GLU A 1030 3.70 38.22 13.91
N TRP A 1031 4.70 37.34 13.81
CA TRP A 1031 4.48 35.91 13.83
C TRP A 1031 4.49 35.41 15.27
N GLN A 1032 3.44 34.69 15.67
CA GLN A 1032 3.30 34.15 17.02
C GLN A 1032 3.91 32.75 17.12
N SER A 1033 4.29 32.35 18.32
CA SER A 1033 4.74 30.99 18.61
C SER A 1033 3.53 30.02 18.56
N ALA A 1034 3.58 28.97 17.74
CA ALA A 1034 2.51 27.98 17.58
C ALA A 1034 3.04 26.64 17.02
N ASP A 1035 2.21 25.59 17.10
CA ASP A 1035 2.56 24.19 16.77
C ASP A 1035 2.86 23.93 15.30
N PHE A 1036 2.46 24.84 14.40
CA PHE A 1036 2.72 24.74 12.97
C PHE A 1036 3.23 26.06 12.39
N ILE A 1037 4.13 25.96 11.40
CA ILE A 1037 4.71 27.08 10.67
C ILE A 1037 4.64 26.84 9.16
N MET A 1038 4.37 27.89 8.40
CA MET A 1038 4.33 27.84 6.94
C MET A 1038 5.63 27.28 6.33
N ASN A 1039 5.51 26.47 5.29
CA ASN A 1039 6.64 25.90 4.55
C ASN A 1039 7.24 26.92 3.53
N PRO A 1040 8.42 26.65 2.94
CA PRO A 1040 9.09 27.61 2.06
C PRO A 1040 8.29 27.96 0.79
N ILE A 1041 7.50 27.03 0.24
CA ILE A 1041 6.65 27.31 -0.93
C ILE A 1041 5.46 28.16 -0.54
N GLN A 1042 4.82 27.90 0.61
CA GLN A 1042 3.78 28.78 1.15
C GLN A 1042 4.33 30.20 1.37
N TYR A 1043 5.55 30.31 1.88
CA TYR A 1043 6.27 31.57 2.06
C TYR A 1043 6.48 32.31 0.74
N ILE A 1044 7.18 31.67 -0.20
CA ILE A 1044 7.62 32.32 -1.44
C ILE A 1044 6.44 32.59 -2.38
N ASN A 1045 5.60 31.58 -2.62
CA ASN A 1045 4.61 31.61 -3.69
C ASN A 1045 3.25 32.19 -3.28
N LEU A 1046 2.94 32.23 -1.97
CA LEU A 1046 1.63 32.68 -1.49
C LEU A 1046 1.75 33.92 -0.59
N TYR A 1047 2.56 33.84 0.47
CA TYR A 1047 2.61 34.86 1.52
C TYR A 1047 3.30 36.15 1.09
N LEU A 1048 4.51 36.08 0.50
CA LEU A 1048 5.28 37.29 0.15
C LEU A 1048 4.55 38.22 -0.83
N GLY A 1049 3.93 37.64 -1.87
CA GLY A 1049 3.11 38.38 -2.82
C GLY A 1049 1.88 39.01 -2.15
N ALA A 1050 1.16 38.23 -1.33
CA ALA A 1050 -0.06 38.70 -0.68
C ALA A 1050 0.23 39.83 0.32
N LEU A 1051 1.37 39.73 1.03
CA LEU A 1051 1.82 40.74 1.96
C LEU A 1051 2.17 42.04 1.23
N GLY A 1052 2.90 41.93 0.12
CA GLY A 1052 3.25 43.07 -0.73
C GLY A 1052 2.03 43.77 -1.31
N GLU A 1053 1.05 43.01 -1.83
CA GLU A 1053 -0.21 43.52 -2.35
C GLU A 1053 -1.03 44.25 -1.28
N ALA A 1054 -1.18 43.66 -0.09
CA ALA A 1054 -1.94 44.26 1.01
C ALA A 1054 -1.29 45.55 1.54
N ALA A 1055 0.04 45.54 1.73
CA ALA A 1055 0.78 46.71 2.17
C ALA A 1055 0.78 47.82 1.11
N GLY A 1056 1.08 47.44 -0.13
CA GLY A 1056 1.12 48.35 -1.27
C GLY A 1056 -0.20 49.05 -1.51
N LYS A 1057 -1.31 48.30 -1.44
CA LYS A 1057 -2.64 48.88 -1.57
C LYS A 1057 -2.87 49.99 -0.54
N TYR A 1058 -2.67 49.72 0.74
CA TYR A 1058 -2.87 50.72 1.79
C TYR A 1058 -1.97 51.95 1.60
N ILE A 1059 -0.69 51.76 1.28
CA ILE A 1059 0.26 52.85 1.07
C ILE A 1059 -0.18 53.72 -0.11
N VAL A 1060 -0.60 53.10 -1.22
CA VAL A 1060 -1.01 53.85 -2.43
C VAL A 1060 -2.30 54.62 -2.20
N GLU A 1061 -3.34 53.97 -1.67
CA GLU A 1061 -4.63 54.62 -1.42
C GLU A 1061 -4.48 55.78 -0.42
N LYS A 1062 -3.62 55.64 0.59
CA LYS A 1062 -3.37 56.68 1.60
C LYS A 1062 -2.63 57.91 1.08
N ASN A 1063 -1.63 57.74 0.20
CA ASN A 1063 -0.80 58.86 -0.26
C ASN A 1063 -1.40 59.60 -1.46
N TRP A 1064 -2.09 58.89 -2.36
CA TRP A 1064 -2.59 59.47 -3.61
C TRP A 1064 -4.11 59.57 -3.69
N GLY A 1065 -4.85 59.04 -2.71
CA GLY A 1065 -6.32 59.13 -2.67
C GLY A 1065 -7.01 58.38 -3.83
N VAL A 1066 -6.31 57.45 -4.47
CA VAL A 1066 -6.83 56.60 -5.55
C VAL A 1066 -7.45 55.34 -4.94
N SER A 1067 -8.51 54.81 -5.55
CA SER A 1067 -9.10 53.53 -5.14
C SER A 1067 -8.56 52.39 -6.01
N LEU A 1068 -7.97 51.37 -5.38
CA LEU A 1068 -7.42 50.20 -6.06
C LEU A 1068 -8.41 49.03 -6.00
N ARG A 1069 -8.85 48.57 -7.18
CA ARG A 1069 -9.82 47.49 -7.33
C ARG A 1069 -9.20 46.27 -8.02
N PRO A 1070 -9.60 45.05 -7.66
CA PRO A 1070 -9.18 43.85 -8.37
C PRO A 1070 -9.81 43.80 -9.78
N PHE A 1071 -9.29 42.94 -10.65
CA PHE A 1071 -9.93 42.63 -11.93
C PHE A 1071 -11.08 41.63 -11.73
N ASP A 1072 -12.23 41.91 -12.35
CA ASP A 1072 -13.47 41.13 -12.16
C ASP A 1072 -13.55 39.91 -13.09
N GLN A 1073 -12.94 40.00 -14.27
CA GLN A 1073 -12.96 38.93 -15.28
C GLN A 1073 -11.86 37.91 -15.03
N LEU A 1074 -12.25 36.64 -14.96
CA LEU A 1074 -11.34 35.50 -14.69
C LEU A 1074 -10.12 35.48 -15.61
N VAL A 1075 -10.30 35.76 -16.90
CA VAL A 1075 -9.24 35.75 -17.92
C VAL A 1075 -8.08 36.72 -17.62
N ASN A 1076 -8.32 37.72 -16.77
CA ASN A 1076 -7.34 38.73 -16.39
C ASN A 1076 -6.62 38.42 -15.06
N ASN A 1077 -6.93 37.31 -14.40
CA ASN A 1077 -6.21 36.90 -13.19
C ASN A 1077 -4.71 36.70 -13.47
N GLU A 1078 -3.85 37.08 -12.51
CA GLU A 1078 -2.37 37.03 -12.58
C GLU A 1078 -1.73 37.93 -13.65
N LEU A 1079 -2.54 38.75 -14.36
CA LEU A 1079 -1.98 39.81 -15.19
C LEU A 1079 -1.41 40.94 -14.31
N PHE A 1080 -2.24 41.50 -13.43
CA PHE A 1080 -1.87 42.58 -12.52
C PHE A 1080 -2.67 42.45 -11.22
N ASP A 1081 -2.15 43.01 -10.13
CA ASP A 1081 -2.77 42.89 -8.81
C ASP A 1081 -4.04 43.74 -8.69
N PHE A 1082 -3.97 45.00 -9.16
CA PHE A 1082 -5.07 45.96 -9.08
C PHE A 1082 -5.19 46.84 -10.32
N LYS A 1083 -6.32 47.54 -10.43
CA LYS A 1083 -6.59 48.60 -11.40
C LYS A 1083 -7.08 49.87 -10.72
N THR A 1084 -6.82 51.01 -11.35
CA THR A 1084 -7.47 52.30 -11.06
C THR A 1084 -8.65 52.53 -12.02
N ASP A 1085 -9.48 53.52 -11.71
CA ASP A 1085 -10.57 53.95 -12.61
C ASP A 1085 -10.05 54.60 -13.92
N ASN A 1086 -8.75 54.90 -14.02
CA ASN A 1086 -8.12 55.58 -15.17
C ASN A 1086 -7.32 54.63 -16.09
N HIS A 1087 -7.69 53.34 -16.13
CA HIS A 1087 -7.01 52.31 -16.95
C HIS A 1087 -5.50 52.16 -16.65
N VAL A 1088 -5.13 52.32 -15.38
CA VAL A 1088 -3.78 52.04 -14.89
C VAL A 1088 -3.80 50.72 -14.13
N ALA A 1089 -3.04 49.75 -14.62
CA ALA A 1089 -2.82 48.46 -13.97
C ALA A 1089 -1.63 48.57 -12.99
N VAL A 1090 -1.79 48.03 -11.79
CA VAL A 1090 -0.81 48.14 -10.68
C VAL A 1090 -0.28 46.75 -10.35
N ASP A 1091 1.04 46.62 -10.31
CA ASP A 1091 1.76 45.39 -9.97
C ASP A 1091 2.69 45.68 -8.77
N PHE A 1092 2.40 45.11 -7.62
CA PHE A 1092 3.18 45.25 -6.39
C PHE A 1092 4.26 44.19 -6.31
N LYS A 1093 5.46 44.60 -5.88
CA LYS A 1093 6.61 43.72 -5.69
C LYS A 1093 7.15 43.85 -4.28
N ASN A 1094 7.67 42.75 -3.74
CA ASN A 1094 8.36 42.73 -2.44
C ASN A 1094 9.79 42.21 -2.62
N TRP A 1095 10.62 42.98 -3.32
CA TRP A 1095 11.98 42.59 -3.69
C TRP A 1095 13.01 43.17 -2.73
N HIS A 1096 13.94 42.33 -2.26
CA HIS A 1096 15.00 42.75 -1.35
C HIS A 1096 16.32 43.19 -2.04
N ARG A 1097 16.54 42.84 -3.32
CA ARG A 1097 17.60 43.32 -4.24
C ARG A 1097 17.43 42.60 -5.60
N LEU A 1098 17.19 43.33 -6.70
CA LEU A 1098 17.24 42.78 -8.06
C LEU A 1098 18.46 43.28 -8.81
N ALA A 1099 19.07 42.44 -9.63
CA ALA A 1099 20.07 42.88 -10.60
C ALA A 1099 19.42 43.64 -11.77
N ASP A 1100 20.15 44.58 -12.40
CA ASP A 1100 19.63 45.40 -13.52
C ASP A 1100 19.20 44.54 -14.73
N SER A 1101 19.82 43.38 -14.94
CA SER A 1101 19.43 42.41 -15.99
C SER A 1101 18.05 41.78 -15.75
N GLU A 1102 17.70 41.52 -14.49
CA GLU A 1102 16.41 40.95 -14.09
C GLU A 1102 15.29 41.98 -14.22
N ARG A 1103 15.57 43.26 -13.88
CA ARG A 1103 14.62 44.37 -14.11
C ARG A 1103 14.21 44.51 -15.58
N ASN A 1104 15.14 44.33 -16.51
CA ASN A 1104 14.82 44.40 -17.95
C ASN A 1104 13.95 43.23 -18.43
N GLN A 1105 14.16 42.03 -17.90
CA GLN A 1105 13.29 40.89 -18.20
C GLN A 1105 11.88 41.11 -17.66
N GLU A 1106 11.75 41.65 -16.44
CA GLU A 1106 10.45 41.95 -15.84
C GLU A 1106 9.68 43.03 -16.62
N ARG A 1107 10.37 44.08 -17.08
CA ARG A 1107 9.75 45.11 -17.94
C ARG A 1107 9.16 44.51 -19.21
N ASN A 1108 9.87 43.58 -19.85
CA ASN A 1108 9.36 42.88 -21.03
C ASN A 1108 8.17 42.01 -20.68
N HIS A 1109 8.22 41.31 -19.55
CA HIS A 1109 7.10 40.50 -19.06
C HIS A 1109 5.84 41.34 -18.81
N VAL A 1110 5.99 42.49 -18.13
CA VAL A 1110 4.88 43.43 -17.88
C VAL A 1110 4.30 43.98 -19.18
N ARG A 1111 5.10 44.26 -20.21
CA ARG A 1111 4.58 44.64 -21.54
C ARG A 1111 3.74 43.55 -22.19
N GLU A 1112 4.16 42.29 -22.08
CA GLU A 1112 3.38 41.16 -22.57
C GLU A 1112 2.04 41.04 -21.81
N LYS A 1113 2.07 41.19 -20.48
CA LYS A 1113 0.85 41.17 -19.66
C LYS A 1113 -0.09 42.34 -20.02
N LEU A 1114 0.46 43.53 -20.21
CA LEU A 1114 -0.28 44.73 -20.62
C LEU A 1114 -0.95 44.52 -21.99
N THR A 1115 -0.21 43.99 -22.96
CA THR A 1115 -0.74 43.67 -24.30
C THR A 1115 -1.90 42.68 -24.23
N ARG A 1116 -1.80 41.65 -23.39
CA ARG A 1116 -2.90 40.68 -23.18
C ARG A 1116 -4.11 41.34 -22.53
N LEU A 1117 -3.91 42.20 -21.53
CA LEU A 1117 -5.00 42.93 -20.89
C LEU A 1117 -5.74 43.82 -21.89
N GLU A 1118 -5.02 44.52 -22.76
CA GLU A 1118 -5.62 45.33 -23.84
C GLU A 1118 -6.39 44.48 -24.84
N GLN A 1119 -5.89 43.29 -25.18
CA GLN A 1119 -6.60 42.35 -26.06
C GLN A 1119 -7.89 41.84 -25.42
N HIS A 1120 -7.90 41.56 -24.12
CA HIS A 1120 -9.08 41.06 -23.42
C HIS A 1120 -10.13 42.15 -23.18
N THR A 1121 -9.70 43.38 -22.89
CA THR A 1121 -10.59 44.50 -22.54
C THR A 1121 -11.02 45.33 -23.75
N GLY A 1122 -10.21 45.37 -24.82
CA GLY A 1122 -10.43 46.24 -25.98
C GLY A 1122 -10.05 47.71 -25.73
N GLU A 1123 -9.48 48.02 -24.57
CA GLU A 1123 -9.13 49.39 -24.14
C GLU A 1123 -7.61 49.56 -24.06
N LYS A 1124 -7.16 50.82 -24.03
CA LYS A 1124 -5.73 51.12 -23.83
C LYS A 1124 -5.42 51.22 -22.35
N TRP A 1125 -4.33 50.56 -21.95
CA TRP A 1125 -3.90 50.51 -20.55
C TRP A 1125 -2.46 51.00 -20.37
N SER A 1126 -2.18 51.56 -19.20
CA SER A 1126 -0.84 51.84 -18.68
C SER A 1126 -0.56 50.92 -17.49
N ALA A 1127 0.71 50.64 -17.19
CA ALA A 1127 1.10 49.79 -16.06
C ALA A 1127 2.08 50.51 -15.13
N ILE A 1128 1.94 50.30 -13.82
CA ILE A 1128 2.91 50.73 -12.82
C ILE A 1128 3.39 49.55 -11.99
N ILE A 1129 4.71 49.41 -11.88
CA ILE A 1129 5.38 48.40 -11.06
C ILE A 1129 5.89 49.08 -9.79
N LEU A 1130 5.38 48.67 -8.64
CA LEU A 1130 5.65 49.30 -7.35
C LEU A 1130 6.33 48.30 -6.41
N ASN A 1131 7.64 48.43 -6.23
CA ASN A 1131 8.31 47.69 -5.17
C ASN A 1131 8.01 48.32 -3.80
N ILE A 1132 7.66 47.54 -2.78
CA ILE A 1132 7.25 48.09 -1.48
C ILE A 1132 8.47 48.58 -0.69
N LEU A 1133 9.50 47.75 -0.54
CA LEU A 1133 10.66 48.02 0.31
C LEU A 1133 11.94 48.24 -0.50
N GLY A 1134 12.78 49.19 -0.08
CA GLY A 1134 14.13 49.34 -0.64
C GLY A 1134 15.01 50.30 0.14
N ASN A 1135 16.28 50.45 -0.27
CA ASN A 1135 17.25 51.30 0.43
C ASN A 1135 17.16 52.78 0.00
N ARG A 1136 17.84 53.69 0.70
CA ARG A 1136 17.83 55.12 0.38
C ARG A 1136 18.64 55.52 -0.87
N GLN A 1137 19.34 54.58 -1.53
CA GLN A 1137 20.19 54.83 -2.70
C GLN A 1137 19.52 54.42 -4.03
N LEU A 1138 18.22 54.67 -4.16
CA LEU A 1138 17.45 54.21 -5.32
C LEU A 1138 17.33 55.29 -6.40
N LYS A 1139 17.28 54.84 -7.66
CA LYS A 1139 16.90 55.66 -8.80
C LYS A 1139 15.41 56.03 -8.66
N GLY A 1140 15.05 57.28 -8.93
CA GLY A 1140 13.65 57.75 -9.00
C GLY A 1140 12.82 56.99 -10.04
N PRO A 1141 11.50 57.24 -10.13
CA PRO A 1141 10.61 56.54 -11.04
C PRO A 1141 11.12 56.60 -12.48
N VAL A 1142 11.16 55.45 -13.15
CA VAL A 1142 11.58 55.38 -14.56
C VAL A 1142 10.36 55.08 -15.40
N SER A 1143 9.95 56.06 -16.22
CA SER A 1143 8.92 55.87 -17.24
C SER A 1143 9.55 55.32 -18.51
N TRP A 1144 9.09 54.14 -18.92
CA TRP A 1144 9.41 53.51 -20.19
C TRP A 1144 8.26 53.78 -21.14
N ASP A 1145 8.57 54.26 -22.35
CA ASP A 1145 7.63 54.49 -23.47
C ASP A 1145 6.35 55.29 -23.12
N GLN A 1146 6.36 56.00 -21.99
CA GLN A 1146 5.21 56.70 -21.38
C GLN A 1146 4.05 55.79 -20.94
N ARG A 1147 4.16 54.46 -21.05
CA ARG A 1147 3.08 53.52 -20.67
C ARG A 1147 3.41 52.61 -19.51
N VAL A 1148 4.69 52.38 -19.21
CA VAL A 1148 5.12 51.56 -18.08
C VAL A 1148 5.98 52.39 -17.12
N MET A 1149 5.52 52.57 -15.89
CA MET A 1149 6.27 53.24 -14.83
C MET A 1149 6.82 52.22 -13.84
N GLU A 1150 8.11 52.30 -13.51
CA GLU A 1150 8.72 51.48 -12.47
C GLU A 1150 9.16 52.35 -11.29
N VAL A 1151 8.74 51.98 -10.08
CA VAL A 1151 9.12 52.62 -8.83
C VAL A 1151 9.97 51.65 -8.00
N SER A 1152 11.21 52.07 -7.74
CA SER A 1152 12.23 51.21 -7.13
C SER A 1152 11.94 50.81 -5.68
N ALA A 1153 11.24 51.66 -4.91
CA ALA A 1153 10.68 51.35 -3.60
C ALA A 1153 9.68 52.44 -3.18
N LEU A 1154 8.66 52.07 -2.39
CA LEU A 1154 7.76 53.02 -1.73
C LEU A 1154 8.31 53.48 -0.39
N ILE A 1155 8.81 52.55 0.44
CA ILE A 1155 9.29 52.82 1.80
C ILE A 1155 10.66 52.21 2.12
N ASP A 1156 11.36 52.79 3.10
CA ASP A 1156 12.59 52.22 3.68
C ASP A 1156 12.31 51.20 4.79
N GLU A 1157 13.36 50.54 5.30
CA GLU A 1157 13.25 49.58 6.41
C GLU A 1157 12.71 50.20 7.71
N GLN A 1158 12.72 51.52 7.82
CA GLN A 1158 12.16 52.26 8.94
C GLN A 1158 10.69 52.65 8.70
N GLY A 1159 10.12 52.30 7.55
CA GLY A 1159 8.74 52.59 7.18
C GLY A 1159 8.51 54.02 6.67
N HIS A 1160 9.57 54.77 6.35
CA HIS A 1160 9.43 56.12 5.78
C HIS A 1160 9.32 56.04 4.26
N LEU A 1161 8.53 56.94 3.66
CA LEU A 1161 8.52 57.10 2.21
C LEU A 1161 9.89 57.51 1.70
N VAL A 1162 10.41 56.79 0.70
CA VAL A 1162 11.71 57.09 0.06
C VAL A 1162 11.59 57.93 -1.21
N LEU A 1163 10.36 58.25 -1.60
CA LEU A 1163 10.04 59.05 -2.78
C LEU A 1163 10.24 60.54 -2.52
N SER A 1164 10.95 61.24 -3.40
CA SER A 1164 11.04 62.69 -3.34
C SER A 1164 9.67 63.33 -3.59
N PRO A 1165 9.44 64.60 -3.18
CA PRO A 1165 8.19 65.30 -3.49
C PRO A 1165 7.85 65.30 -4.99
N GLN A 1166 8.87 65.39 -5.85
CA GLN A 1166 8.69 65.35 -7.31
C GLN A 1166 8.28 63.96 -7.80
N ASP A 1167 8.85 62.89 -7.23
CA ASP A 1167 8.47 61.51 -7.57
C ASP A 1167 7.03 61.21 -7.17
N GLN A 1168 6.59 61.72 -6.00
CA GLN A 1168 5.22 61.55 -5.53
C GLN A 1168 4.22 62.23 -6.46
N VAL A 1169 4.52 63.43 -6.96
CA VAL A 1169 3.70 64.11 -7.97
C VAL A 1169 3.64 63.28 -9.25
N MET A 1170 4.79 62.83 -9.77
CA MET A 1170 4.86 62.04 -11.01
C MET A 1170 4.05 60.74 -10.93
N ILE A 1171 4.15 60.01 -9.80
CA ILE A 1171 3.36 58.79 -9.57
C ILE A 1171 1.88 59.12 -9.48
N GLY A 1172 1.52 60.22 -8.81
CA GLY A 1172 0.14 60.69 -8.71
C GLY A 1172 -0.48 61.01 -10.08
N GLU A 1173 0.23 61.80 -10.89
CA GLU A 1173 -0.15 62.13 -12.28
C GLU A 1173 -0.36 60.85 -13.09
N PHE A 1174 0.56 59.87 -12.97
CA PHE A 1174 0.44 58.60 -13.68
C PHE A 1174 -0.76 57.76 -13.25
N LEU A 1175 -1.04 57.65 -11.95
CA LEU A 1175 -2.18 56.88 -11.41
C LEU A 1175 -3.53 57.55 -11.72
N ILE A 1176 -3.56 58.89 -11.76
CA ILE A 1176 -4.77 59.71 -11.89
C ILE A 1176 -5.03 60.13 -13.35
N GLY A 1177 -4.06 59.95 -14.25
CA GLY A 1177 -4.18 60.26 -15.67
C GLY A 1177 -4.33 61.75 -15.97
N LYS A 1178 -3.68 62.61 -15.17
CA LYS A 1178 -3.74 64.08 -15.28
C LYS A 1178 -2.38 64.71 -15.43
#